data_AF-A0A1F0Z898-F1
#
_entry.id   AF-A0A1F0Z898-F1
#
_cell.length_a   1.000
_cell.length_b   1.000
_cell.length_c   1.000
_cell.angle_alpha   90.00
_cell.angle_beta   90.00
_cell.angle_gamma   90.00
#
_symmetry.space_group_name_H-M   'P 1'
#
loop_
_entity.id
_entity.type
_entity.pdbx_description
1 polymer ?
#
loop_
_entity_poly.entity_id
_entity_poly.type
_entity_poly.pdbx_seq_one_letter_code
_entity_poly.pdbx_strand_id
1 'polypeptide(L)'
;MVIGVYSFAALLTTFAWIISPLRHGRGFTWWEVTADLLNIPSTHTLPSAITMIVMVSGLIVRKRAALIAAIVFQVLGVLLATHSAFTLAFPAGIMPKDRIFSSTVDTLSIVFACVLVPFLFSIRSAFPARIGRLSWAGAAATAVGGILLTTLVLWYLCHIGVWEPLRSVTPWELLMHGMGIERTHPGVWSADVVAFLASFGYGASLVAALYLLARGYRAPDAWTGEKELKIRALLQQYGANDSLSYFATRRDKQVIFSPDQRAAITYRSVGSVCLASSDPVGDPDSWDAAIEQWMLQARSYGWVPAALSVSEAGARAYNRAGLSIIQMGEEAVLEADRFTLNDTSMLPVRQAVQRVRRGGYTAQMRRFAELDEQQRQQVAENISAWRHGRVERGFSMALNRVNDPADSSSVLVSAHDEAGQMVALLSFVPWGPTGLSLDVMRRSPEAPNGVVEFMVASLMEQAASLGVRRVSLNFAMFGHIFEAADQVGASAWNRFASRSLGVLDRFLQLRRLYRFNLKFAPLWVPRFLATEPTLAMANVVVASGMAEGFLPNLSARRLQDQEQVLSTDELEALRQMQLASVEELPEVSRSDQTQHRLRHLEALRAAGMDPYPLGGSLGSTSAPVLGVKDALRSVKDALRIFSSENIPNSEFMVSGRIRALRNHGGVLFATLIEGGETLQVVMDRSLVGERLLSLASRNLDTGDIITVRGTYGASRNGTESLIASIWHMASKSLHPIPFDSFTDPEALLRRRSTDLLVHPDQMQNLRLRTAVIKALRARLDAEGFLEVETPILHTVHGGASARPFRTYINAYGEDLTLRIAPELYLKRLVVGGSGPVYELGRDFRNEGADATHNPEFTVLEAYRPYADYVQMRQLTEHLIKDAAQAVFGSVSLPLGHKASSERTVSDVSGPWRVVSVCDALSEALGRRVDVQTDFEELLALAQQHGVRVHEGMGPGAIVEELYGELVEARTVEPTFYTDFPAETSPLAAPHRSVPGLAERWDLVINGMEMGCAYSELADPLVQRERLTEQSLKAASGDLEAMEVDEDFLYALETGMPPTGGLGLGVDRLVMLLAQTQIRGVLSFPFVKPERS
;
A
#
# COMPACT_ATOMS: atom_id res chain seq x y z
N MET A 1 19.61 -8.02 -29.44
CA MET A 1 20.61 -7.82 -30.52
C MET A 1 19.96 -7.59 -31.89
N VAL A 2 19.26 -8.56 -32.50
CA VAL A 2 18.63 -8.42 -33.84
C VAL A 2 17.77 -7.17 -33.97
N ILE A 3 16.88 -6.94 -33.00
CA ILE A 3 16.03 -5.73 -32.96
C ILE A 3 16.88 -4.46 -32.95
N GLY A 4 17.97 -4.43 -32.17
CA GLY A 4 18.86 -3.27 -32.09
C GLY A 4 19.58 -2.96 -33.40
N VAL A 5 20.08 -3.98 -34.10
CA VAL A 5 20.76 -3.81 -35.40
C VAL A 5 19.80 -3.24 -36.45
N TYR A 6 18.59 -3.80 -36.56
CA TYR A 6 17.61 -3.28 -37.51
C TYR A 6 17.05 -1.91 -37.10
N SER A 7 16.88 -1.63 -35.80
CA SER A 7 16.48 -0.29 -35.32
C SER A 7 17.54 0.76 -35.69
N PHE A 8 18.82 0.44 -35.51
CA PHE A 8 19.92 1.32 -35.91
C PHE A 8 19.95 1.53 -37.43
N ALA A 9 19.79 0.46 -38.22
CA ALA A 9 19.69 0.54 -39.67
C ALA A 9 18.51 1.40 -40.12
N ALA A 10 17.33 1.27 -39.51
CA ALA A 10 16.16 2.09 -39.82
C ALA A 10 16.38 3.57 -39.53
N LEU A 11 17.00 3.92 -38.39
CA LEU A 11 17.36 5.29 -38.06
C LEU A 11 18.31 5.88 -39.09
N LEU A 12 19.37 5.15 -39.44
CA LEU A 12 20.38 5.60 -40.41
C LEU A 12 19.80 5.73 -41.83
N THR A 13 18.93 4.80 -42.25
CA THR A 13 18.22 4.83 -43.54
C THR A 13 17.30 6.05 -43.63
N THR A 14 16.56 6.32 -42.56
CA THR A 14 15.64 7.47 -42.48
C THR A 14 16.43 8.78 -42.51
N PHE A 15 17.53 8.85 -41.77
CA PHE A 15 18.45 9.99 -41.80
C PHE A 15 19.08 10.22 -43.18
N ALA A 16 19.55 9.13 -43.83
CA ALA A 16 20.11 9.19 -45.17
C ALA A 16 19.08 9.66 -46.19
N TRP A 17 17.82 9.22 -46.09
CA TRP A 17 16.73 9.71 -46.93
C TRP A 17 16.43 11.20 -46.73
N ILE A 18 16.33 11.67 -45.48
CA ILE A 18 16.04 13.10 -45.18
C ILE A 18 17.12 14.03 -45.76
N ILE A 19 18.39 13.59 -45.73
CA ILE A 19 19.53 14.39 -46.19
C ILE A 19 19.82 14.19 -47.69
N SER A 20 19.30 13.13 -48.29
CA SER A 20 19.51 12.79 -49.71
C SER A 20 19.25 13.96 -50.68
N PRO A 21 18.18 14.77 -50.53
CA PRO A 21 17.95 15.95 -51.37
C PRO A 21 19.07 17.01 -51.25
N LEU A 22 19.58 17.25 -50.04
CA LEU A 22 20.69 18.19 -49.79
C LEU A 22 22.00 17.70 -50.40
N ARG A 23 22.11 16.40 -50.67
CA ARG A 23 23.29 15.76 -51.25
C ARG A 23 23.09 15.36 -52.71
N HIS A 24 22.13 15.96 -53.43
CA HIS A 24 21.88 15.67 -54.86
C HIS A 24 21.66 14.15 -55.08
N GLY A 25 20.79 13.59 -54.24
CA GLY A 25 20.45 12.17 -54.22
C GLY A 25 21.56 11.26 -53.69
N ARG A 26 22.69 11.77 -53.17
CA ARG A 26 23.84 10.94 -52.74
C ARG A 26 23.62 10.39 -51.33
N GLY A 27 23.61 9.07 -51.22
CA GLY A 27 23.70 8.34 -49.95
C GLY A 27 25.06 8.47 -49.27
N PHE A 28 25.17 7.87 -48.07
CA PHE A 28 26.45 7.69 -47.40
C PHE A 28 27.04 6.35 -47.83
N THR A 29 28.02 6.40 -48.73
CA THR A 29 28.66 5.23 -49.35
C THR A 29 29.18 4.22 -48.33
N TRP A 30 29.76 4.66 -47.21
CA TRP A 30 30.27 3.77 -46.17
C TRP A 30 29.18 2.96 -45.46
N TRP A 31 27.97 3.53 -45.34
CA TRP A 31 26.85 2.89 -44.65
C TRP A 31 26.15 1.89 -45.57
N GLU A 32 25.89 2.28 -46.82
CA GLU A 32 25.21 1.42 -47.81
C GLU A 32 26.01 0.15 -48.04
N VAL A 33 27.34 0.27 -48.13
CA VAL A 33 28.28 -0.87 -48.15
C VAL A 33 28.15 -1.77 -46.91
N THR A 34 27.91 -1.19 -45.74
CA THR A 34 27.72 -1.96 -44.50
C THR A 34 26.36 -2.66 -44.46
N ALA A 35 25.31 -2.01 -44.99
CA ALA A 35 23.98 -2.59 -45.11
C ALA A 35 23.96 -3.75 -46.11
N ASP A 36 24.62 -3.60 -47.25
CA ASP A 36 24.77 -4.61 -48.29
C ASP A 36 25.54 -5.83 -47.76
N LEU A 37 26.63 -5.61 -47.00
CA LEU A 37 27.37 -6.68 -46.32
C LEU A 37 26.48 -7.52 -45.38
N LEU A 38 25.50 -6.88 -44.73
CA LEU A 38 24.56 -7.52 -43.81
C LEU A 38 23.26 -7.98 -44.49
N ASN A 39 23.12 -7.84 -45.81
CA ASN A 39 21.90 -8.08 -46.59
C ASN A 39 20.66 -7.37 -46.00
N ILE A 40 20.85 -6.15 -45.48
CA ILE A 40 19.77 -5.30 -45.00
C ILE A 40 19.38 -4.39 -46.18
N PRO A 41 18.11 -4.38 -46.63
CA PRO A 41 17.66 -3.64 -47.82
C PRO A 41 17.56 -2.14 -47.52
N SER A 42 18.71 -1.50 -47.37
CA SER A 42 18.88 -0.20 -46.75
C SER A 42 19.58 0.76 -47.70
N THR A 43 18.78 1.57 -48.40
CA THR A 43 19.24 2.60 -49.34
C THR A 43 18.74 3.97 -48.89
N HIS A 44 19.31 5.05 -49.42
CA HIS A 44 18.90 6.44 -49.14
C HIS A 44 17.50 6.83 -49.69
N THR A 45 16.62 5.86 -49.96
CA THR A 45 15.31 6.07 -50.57
C THR A 45 14.16 5.95 -49.58
N LEU A 46 13.02 6.59 -49.91
CA LEU A 46 11.82 6.52 -49.07
C LEU A 46 11.24 5.10 -48.95
N PRO A 47 11.17 4.28 -50.02
CA PRO A 47 10.69 2.90 -49.93
C PRO A 47 11.54 2.04 -49.00
N SER A 48 12.86 2.22 -49.02
CA SER A 48 13.77 1.52 -48.10
C SER A 48 13.57 1.97 -46.65
N ALA A 49 13.47 3.28 -46.39
CA ALA A 49 13.17 3.81 -45.06
C ALA A 49 11.85 3.25 -44.50
N ILE A 50 10.78 3.23 -45.31
CA ILE A 50 9.48 2.67 -44.92
C ILE A 50 9.59 1.16 -44.64
N THR A 51 10.29 0.42 -45.51
CA THR A 51 10.49 -1.03 -45.34
C THR A 51 11.22 -1.33 -44.02
N MET A 52 12.27 -0.56 -43.70
CA MET A 52 13.01 -0.71 -42.44
C MET A 52 12.18 -0.33 -41.21
N ILE A 53 11.41 0.75 -41.27
CA ILE A 53 10.50 1.14 -40.18
C ILE A 53 9.47 0.04 -39.91
N VAL A 54 8.87 -0.55 -40.96
CA VAL A 54 7.90 -1.65 -40.83
C VAL A 54 8.54 -2.89 -40.24
N MET A 55 9.72 -3.25 -40.73
CA MET A 55 10.41 -4.45 -40.31
C MET A 55 10.85 -4.34 -38.84
N VAL A 56 11.39 -3.19 -38.42
CA VAL A 56 11.71 -2.88 -37.02
C VAL A 56 10.46 -2.91 -36.15
N SER A 57 9.38 -2.27 -36.58
CA SER A 57 8.11 -2.27 -35.84
C SER A 57 7.58 -3.70 -35.64
N GLY A 58 7.66 -4.55 -36.67
CA GLY A 58 7.28 -5.95 -36.58
C GLY A 58 8.21 -6.78 -35.68
N LEU A 59 9.51 -6.51 -35.70
CA LEU A 59 10.49 -7.21 -34.84
C LEU A 59 10.35 -6.81 -33.37
N ILE A 60 10.13 -5.53 -33.05
CA ILE A 60 9.88 -5.02 -31.69
C ILE A 60 8.64 -5.70 -31.10
N VAL A 61 7.60 -5.84 -31.90
CA VAL A 61 6.31 -6.44 -31.53
C VAL A 61 6.34 -7.98 -31.66
N ARG A 62 7.52 -8.57 -31.88
CA ARG A 62 7.77 -10.01 -31.95
C ARG A 62 6.89 -10.74 -32.99
N LYS A 63 6.58 -10.09 -34.10
CA LYS A 63 5.83 -10.66 -35.22
C LYS A 63 6.67 -11.66 -36.00
N ARG A 64 6.16 -12.89 -36.14
CA ARG A 64 6.83 -13.95 -36.91
C ARG A 64 7.04 -13.58 -38.38
N ALA A 65 6.14 -12.79 -38.97
CA ALA A 65 6.28 -12.27 -40.33
C ALA A 65 7.53 -11.40 -40.54
N ALA A 66 7.89 -10.58 -39.56
CA ALA A 66 9.05 -9.70 -39.65
C ALA A 66 10.37 -10.48 -39.55
N LEU A 67 10.39 -11.53 -38.72
CA LEU A 67 11.49 -12.49 -38.68
C LEU A 67 11.64 -13.24 -40.01
N ILE A 68 10.52 -13.68 -40.61
CA ILE A 68 10.52 -14.33 -41.93
C ILE A 68 11.00 -13.35 -43.00
N ALA A 69 10.55 -12.09 -42.98
CA ALA A 69 11.01 -11.07 -43.92
C ALA A 69 12.52 -10.83 -43.80
N ALA A 70 13.07 -10.77 -42.58
CA ALA A 70 14.51 -10.69 -42.36
C ALA A 70 15.25 -11.89 -42.99
N ILE A 71 14.74 -13.12 -42.83
CA ILE A 71 15.30 -14.32 -43.49
C ILE A 71 15.21 -14.19 -45.01
N VAL A 72 14.08 -13.73 -45.55
CA VAL A 72 13.89 -13.53 -47.00
C VAL A 72 14.89 -12.52 -47.55
N PHE A 73 15.17 -11.42 -46.83
CA PHE A 73 16.18 -10.46 -47.26
C PHE A 73 17.60 -11.07 -47.28
N GLN A 74 17.95 -11.91 -46.30
CA GLN A 74 19.21 -12.65 -46.34
C GLN A 74 19.28 -13.58 -47.57
N VAL A 75 18.21 -14.31 -47.88
CA VAL A 75 18.15 -15.21 -49.04
C VAL A 75 18.22 -14.44 -50.36
N LEU A 76 17.49 -13.32 -50.47
CA LEU A 76 17.52 -12.47 -51.66
C LEU A 76 18.89 -11.82 -51.85
N GLY A 77 19.53 -11.38 -50.77
CA GLY A 77 20.89 -10.86 -50.78
C GLY A 77 21.89 -11.89 -51.29
N VAL A 78 21.80 -13.14 -50.84
CA VAL A 78 22.62 -14.25 -51.37
C VAL A 78 22.41 -14.44 -52.86
N LEU A 79 21.15 -14.44 -53.34
CA LEU A 79 20.83 -14.62 -54.77
C LEU A 79 21.42 -13.51 -55.64
N LEU A 80 21.32 -12.25 -55.19
CA LEU A 80 21.91 -11.10 -55.87
C LEU A 80 23.45 -11.16 -55.84
N ALA A 81 24.02 -11.47 -54.67
CA ALA A 81 25.45 -11.60 -54.47
C ALA A 81 26.08 -12.74 -55.28
N THR A 82 25.37 -13.84 -55.54
CA THR A 82 25.87 -14.92 -56.42
C THR A 82 26.13 -14.43 -57.85
N HIS A 83 25.36 -13.46 -58.34
CA HIS A 83 25.61 -12.85 -59.64
C HIS A 83 26.91 -12.02 -59.62
N SER A 84 27.08 -11.19 -58.59
CA SER A 84 28.32 -10.40 -58.38
C SER A 84 29.55 -11.30 -58.18
N ALA A 85 29.43 -12.38 -57.41
CA ALA A 85 30.50 -13.36 -57.20
C ALA A 85 30.88 -14.09 -58.50
N PHE A 86 29.90 -14.41 -59.35
CA PHE A 86 30.15 -15.00 -60.66
C PHE A 86 30.88 -14.03 -61.60
N THR A 87 30.50 -12.75 -61.60
CA THR A 87 31.20 -11.74 -62.42
C THR A 87 32.62 -11.45 -61.92
N LEU A 88 32.89 -11.56 -60.61
CA LEU A 88 34.23 -11.48 -60.04
C LEU A 88 35.09 -12.71 -60.37
N ALA A 89 34.49 -13.90 -60.41
CA ALA A 89 35.16 -15.15 -60.77
C ALA A 89 35.46 -15.27 -62.28
N PHE A 90 34.65 -14.64 -63.13
CA PHE A 90 34.77 -14.66 -64.59
C PHE A 90 34.71 -13.24 -65.20
N PRO A 91 35.76 -12.41 -65.01
CA PRO A 91 35.75 -11.03 -65.49
C PRO A 91 35.89 -10.97 -67.03
N ALA A 92 34.93 -10.33 -67.71
CA ALA A 92 34.95 -10.15 -69.17
C ALA A 92 35.89 -9.02 -69.67
N GLY A 93 36.83 -8.54 -68.85
CA GLY A 93 37.76 -7.43 -69.16
C GLY A 93 38.40 -6.78 -67.92
N ILE A 94 39.11 -5.65 -68.09
CA ILE A 94 39.63 -4.84 -66.96
C ILE A 94 38.44 -4.20 -66.24
N MET A 95 38.04 -4.77 -65.11
CA MET A 95 36.98 -4.16 -64.29
C MET A 95 37.46 -2.88 -63.62
N PRO A 96 36.63 -1.81 -63.57
CA PRO A 96 36.92 -0.62 -62.77
C PRO A 96 37.12 -1.00 -61.29
N LYS A 97 38.04 -0.31 -60.59
CA LYS A 97 38.34 -0.58 -59.17
C LYS A 97 37.10 -0.53 -58.28
N ASP A 98 36.15 0.35 -58.59
CA ASP A 98 34.91 0.51 -57.83
C ASP A 98 33.99 -0.73 -57.93
N ARG A 99 33.98 -1.41 -59.09
CA ARG A 99 33.19 -2.63 -59.33
C ARG A 99 33.82 -3.87 -58.67
N ILE A 100 35.15 -3.89 -58.51
CA ILE A 100 35.86 -4.95 -57.78
C ILE A 100 35.52 -4.87 -56.28
N PHE A 101 35.53 -3.64 -55.72
CA PHE A 101 35.20 -3.42 -54.33
C PHE A 101 33.75 -3.83 -54.02
N SER A 102 32.76 -3.39 -54.81
CA SER A 102 31.36 -3.76 -54.61
C SER A 102 31.13 -5.27 -54.73
N SER A 103 31.71 -5.92 -55.74
CA SER A 103 31.56 -7.36 -55.94
C SER A 103 32.20 -8.20 -54.81
N THR A 104 33.25 -7.67 -54.18
CA THR A 104 33.89 -8.30 -53.00
C THR A 104 32.99 -8.19 -51.77
N VAL A 105 32.37 -7.03 -51.55
CA VAL A 105 31.40 -6.80 -50.45
C VAL A 105 30.19 -7.73 -50.63
N ASP A 106 29.64 -7.82 -51.84
CA ASP A 106 28.54 -8.74 -52.16
C ASP A 106 28.94 -10.20 -51.89
N THR A 107 30.14 -10.61 -52.29
CA THR A 107 30.60 -12.00 -52.04
C THR A 107 30.76 -12.30 -50.55
N LEU A 108 31.21 -11.32 -49.75
CA LEU A 108 31.31 -11.45 -48.29
C LEU A 108 29.92 -11.51 -47.62
N SER A 109 28.89 -10.87 -48.18
CA SER A 109 27.54 -10.91 -47.62
C SER A 109 26.92 -12.32 -47.63
N ILE A 110 27.36 -13.19 -48.54
CA ILE A 110 26.98 -14.61 -48.59
C ILE A 110 27.42 -15.35 -47.32
N VAL A 111 28.64 -15.06 -46.84
CA VAL A 111 29.17 -15.68 -45.61
C VAL A 111 28.35 -15.24 -44.40
N PHE A 112 28.00 -13.96 -44.31
CA PHE A 112 27.13 -13.44 -43.25
C PHE A 112 25.73 -14.06 -43.29
N ALA A 113 25.13 -14.22 -44.47
CA ALA A 113 23.82 -14.87 -44.62
C ALA A 113 23.85 -16.35 -44.17
N CYS A 114 24.91 -17.10 -44.47
CA CYS A 114 25.07 -18.50 -44.06
C CYS A 114 25.08 -18.67 -42.53
N VAL A 115 25.53 -17.66 -41.79
CA VAL A 115 25.50 -17.64 -40.32
C VAL A 115 24.17 -17.10 -39.79
N LEU A 116 23.65 -16.03 -40.39
CA LEU A 116 22.46 -15.33 -39.91
C LEU A 116 21.17 -16.13 -40.15
N VAL A 117 21.03 -16.84 -41.27
CA VAL A 117 19.79 -17.60 -41.57
C VAL A 117 19.52 -18.70 -40.53
N PRO A 118 20.47 -19.60 -40.19
CA PRO A 118 20.28 -20.57 -39.11
C PRO A 118 20.00 -19.92 -37.75
N PHE A 119 20.70 -18.83 -37.44
CA PHE A 119 20.49 -18.09 -36.20
C PHE A 119 19.07 -17.50 -36.10
N LEU A 120 18.60 -16.80 -37.14
CA LEU A 120 17.25 -16.24 -37.21
C LEU A 120 16.17 -17.34 -37.14
N PHE A 121 16.43 -18.53 -37.69
CA PHE A 121 15.53 -19.66 -37.55
C PHE A 121 15.49 -20.23 -36.12
N SER A 122 16.62 -20.27 -35.42
CA SER A 122 16.72 -20.78 -34.04
C SER A 122 15.90 -19.96 -33.03
N ILE A 123 15.82 -18.64 -33.23
CA ILE A 123 15.10 -17.72 -32.33
C ILE A 123 13.59 -17.61 -32.65
N ARG A 124 13.06 -18.44 -33.56
CA ARG A 124 11.65 -18.35 -34.01
C ARG A 124 10.61 -18.48 -32.89
N SER A 125 10.92 -19.20 -31.81
CA SER A 125 10.02 -19.36 -30.65
C SER A 125 9.86 -18.06 -29.86
N ALA A 126 10.82 -17.15 -29.94
CA ALA A 126 10.75 -15.82 -29.32
C ALA A 126 9.80 -14.86 -30.07
N PHE A 127 9.28 -15.25 -31.24
CA PHE A 127 8.36 -14.47 -32.08
C PHE A 127 6.98 -15.18 -32.19
N PRO A 128 6.20 -15.28 -31.10
CA PRO A 128 4.98 -16.09 -31.05
C PRO A 128 3.78 -15.45 -31.78
N ALA A 129 3.84 -14.15 -32.10
CA ALA A 129 2.68 -13.40 -32.58
C ALA A 129 2.17 -13.92 -33.94
N ARG A 130 0.89 -14.30 -33.98
CA ARG A 130 0.22 -14.89 -35.15
C ARG A 130 -0.17 -13.82 -36.17
N ILE A 131 -0.03 -14.15 -37.45
CA ILE A 131 -0.48 -13.32 -38.56
C ILE A 131 -2.01 -13.51 -38.71
N GLY A 132 -2.78 -12.43 -38.74
CA GLY A 132 -4.22 -12.51 -39.02
C GLY A 132 -4.52 -12.98 -40.45
N ARG A 133 -5.80 -13.15 -40.81
CA ARG A 133 -6.18 -13.33 -42.22
C ARG A 133 -6.07 -11.98 -42.95
N LEU A 134 -4.88 -11.66 -43.47
CA LEU A 134 -4.67 -10.45 -44.26
C LEU A 134 -5.12 -10.65 -45.72
N SER A 135 -5.66 -9.59 -46.33
CA SER A 135 -5.85 -9.52 -47.78
C SER A 135 -4.50 -9.21 -48.46
N TRP A 136 -3.60 -10.20 -48.47
CA TRP A 136 -2.29 -10.11 -49.11
C TRP A 136 -2.42 -9.71 -50.58
N ALA A 137 -3.46 -10.21 -51.26
CA ALA A 137 -3.76 -9.86 -52.64
C ALA A 137 -4.03 -8.36 -52.82
N GLY A 138 -4.84 -7.75 -51.95
CA GLY A 138 -5.17 -6.32 -52.04
C GLY A 138 -3.97 -5.42 -51.73
N ALA A 139 -3.16 -5.78 -50.73
CA ALA A 139 -1.96 -5.01 -50.40
C ALA A 139 -0.86 -5.16 -51.47
N ALA A 140 -0.64 -6.37 -51.97
CA ALA A 140 0.31 -6.61 -53.06
C ALA A 140 -0.12 -5.90 -54.34
N ALA A 141 -1.41 -5.95 -54.70
CA ALA A 141 -1.95 -5.21 -55.83
C ALA A 141 -1.79 -3.69 -55.66
N THR A 142 -1.95 -3.17 -54.44
CA THR A 142 -1.78 -1.72 -54.16
C THR A 142 -0.32 -1.30 -54.26
N ALA A 143 0.61 -2.08 -53.69
CA ALA A 143 2.03 -1.81 -53.74
C ALA A 143 2.57 -1.90 -55.19
N VAL A 144 2.32 -3.02 -55.87
CA VAL A 144 2.80 -3.26 -57.23
C VAL A 144 2.11 -2.33 -58.22
N GLY A 145 0.78 -2.17 -58.13
CA GLY A 145 0.01 -1.28 -58.99
C GLY A 145 0.41 0.18 -58.84
N GLY A 146 0.65 0.65 -57.61
CA GLY A 146 1.10 2.01 -57.34
C GLY A 146 2.53 2.29 -57.81
N ILE A 147 3.45 1.33 -57.63
CA ILE A 147 4.81 1.41 -58.17
C ILE A 147 4.80 1.44 -59.71
N LEU A 148 4.04 0.55 -60.34
CA LEU A 148 3.90 0.53 -61.81
C LEU A 148 3.28 1.82 -62.35
N LEU A 149 2.20 2.29 -61.73
CA LEU A 149 1.54 3.54 -62.13
C LEU A 149 2.49 4.74 -62.01
N THR A 150 3.19 4.87 -60.89
CA THR A 150 4.16 5.96 -60.67
C THR A 150 5.27 5.91 -61.73
N THR A 151 5.78 4.72 -62.03
CA THR A 151 6.84 4.52 -63.04
C THR A 151 6.35 4.89 -64.44
N LEU A 152 5.15 4.43 -64.84
CA LEU A 152 4.60 4.70 -66.17
C LEU A 152 4.25 6.18 -66.37
N VAL A 153 3.72 6.85 -65.35
CA VAL A 153 3.39 8.29 -65.40
C VAL A 153 4.66 9.12 -65.54
N LEU A 154 5.66 8.89 -64.69
CA LEU A 154 6.91 9.64 -64.74
C LEU A 154 7.71 9.34 -66.03
N TRP A 155 7.68 8.10 -66.52
CA TRP A 155 8.24 7.74 -67.81
C TRP A 155 7.56 8.49 -68.96
N TYR A 156 6.22 8.52 -68.99
CA TYR A 156 5.47 9.25 -70.01
C TYR A 156 5.80 10.75 -70.00
N LEU A 157 5.90 11.36 -68.81
CA LEU A 157 6.30 12.77 -68.66
C LEU A 157 7.73 13.03 -69.16
N CYS A 158 8.67 12.12 -68.93
CA CYS A 158 10.02 12.22 -69.49
C CYS A 158 9.99 12.08 -71.02
N HIS A 159 9.20 11.14 -71.55
CA HIS A 159 9.11 10.85 -72.98
C HIS A 159 8.51 12.00 -73.81
N ILE A 160 7.50 12.69 -73.28
CA ILE A 160 6.88 13.87 -73.93
C ILE A 160 7.73 15.15 -73.80
N GLY A 161 8.90 15.07 -73.14
CA GLY A 161 9.86 16.16 -73.11
C GLY A 161 9.65 17.19 -71.99
N VAL A 162 8.94 16.85 -70.90
CA VAL A 162 8.86 17.72 -69.70
C VAL A 162 10.27 17.98 -69.15
N TRP A 163 11.16 16.99 -69.27
CA TRP A 163 12.58 17.11 -68.97
C TRP A 163 13.40 16.61 -70.16
N GLU A 164 13.82 17.51 -71.04
CA GLU A 164 14.59 17.21 -72.27
C GLU A 164 15.75 16.21 -72.09
N PRO A 165 16.58 16.29 -71.02
CA PRO A 165 17.69 15.35 -70.82
C PRO A 165 17.28 13.89 -70.58
N LEU A 166 16.00 13.63 -70.27
CA LEU A 166 15.48 12.32 -69.84
C LEU A 166 14.57 11.65 -70.86
N ARG A 167 14.50 12.18 -72.09
CA ARG A 167 13.55 11.71 -73.10
C ARG A 167 13.76 10.25 -73.53
N SER A 168 14.98 9.75 -73.41
CA SER A 168 15.38 8.37 -73.74
C SER A 168 15.31 7.39 -72.57
N VAL A 169 14.94 7.85 -71.36
CA VAL A 169 14.91 6.98 -70.18
C VAL A 169 13.86 5.89 -70.33
N THR A 170 14.24 4.65 -70.04
CA THR A 170 13.32 3.51 -70.06
C THR A 170 12.55 3.38 -68.74
N PRO A 171 11.36 2.73 -68.74
CA PRO A 171 10.63 2.47 -67.49
C PRO A 171 11.45 1.65 -66.48
N TRP A 172 12.32 0.76 -66.97
CA TRP A 172 13.20 -0.07 -66.14
C TRP A 172 14.26 0.76 -65.42
N GLU A 173 14.92 1.65 -66.17
CA GLU A 173 15.89 2.61 -65.63
C GLU A 173 15.27 3.50 -64.55
N LEU A 174 14.06 4.00 -64.79
CA LEU A 174 13.32 4.81 -63.82
C LEU A 174 12.94 4.04 -62.54
N LEU A 175 12.57 2.76 -62.69
CA LEU A 175 12.30 1.87 -61.56
C LEU A 175 13.54 1.62 -60.70
N MET A 176 14.67 1.28 -61.32
CA MET A 176 15.94 1.09 -60.62
C MET A 176 16.41 2.37 -59.95
N HIS A 177 16.21 3.52 -60.59
CA HIS A 177 16.57 4.83 -60.07
C HIS A 177 15.71 5.24 -58.87
N GLY A 178 14.39 5.02 -58.92
CA GLY A 178 13.48 5.30 -57.81
C GLY A 178 13.60 4.34 -56.61
N MET A 179 14.14 3.14 -56.83
CA MET A 179 14.52 2.19 -55.76
C MET A 179 15.92 2.44 -55.19
N GLY A 180 16.70 3.32 -55.82
CA GLY A 180 18.05 3.70 -55.38
C GLY A 180 19.13 2.66 -55.70
N ILE A 181 18.89 1.79 -56.69
CA ILE A 181 19.79 0.69 -57.06
C ILE A 181 20.82 1.16 -58.11
N GLU A 182 20.42 1.92 -59.12
CA GLU A 182 21.32 2.46 -60.16
C GLU A 182 21.01 3.92 -60.50
N ARG A 183 22.03 4.68 -60.93
CA ARG A 183 21.86 6.07 -61.39
C ARG A 183 21.84 6.19 -62.90
N THR A 184 20.72 6.64 -63.45
CA THR A 184 20.63 7.10 -64.84
C THR A 184 20.94 8.58 -64.94
N HIS A 185 21.89 8.96 -65.81
CA HIS A 185 22.34 10.34 -66.06
C HIS A 185 22.86 11.11 -64.82
N PRO A 186 23.99 10.67 -64.21
CA PRO A 186 24.55 11.32 -63.04
C PRO A 186 24.96 12.78 -63.32
N GLY A 187 24.54 13.71 -62.44
CA GLY A 187 24.87 15.13 -62.52
C GLY A 187 23.83 16.01 -63.22
N VAL A 188 22.73 15.42 -63.70
CA VAL A 188 21.61 16.14 -64.30
C VAL A 188 20.54 16.40 -63.23
N TRP A 189 20.27 17.66 -62.90
CA TRP A 189 19.32 18.03 -61.85
C TRP A 189 17.90 17.49 -62.07
N SER A 190 17.42 17.45 -63.32
CA SER A 190 16.11 16.86 -63.63
C SER A 190 16.04 15.35 -63.36
N ALA A 191 17.16 14.62 -63.48
CA ALA A 191 17.22 13.19 -63.15
C ALA A 191 17.00 12.98 -61.65
N ASP A 192 17.67 13.77 -60.82
CA ASP A 192 17.55 13.71 -59.35
C ASP A 192 16.12 14.07 -58.88
N VAL A 193 15.47 15.04 -59.53
CA VAL A 193 14.06 15.40 -59.25
C VAL A 193 13.10 14.27 -59.60
N VAL A 194 13.27 13.67 -60.78
CA VAL A 194 12.41 12.54 -61.22
C VAL A 194 12.64 11.31 -60.33
N ALA A 195 13.87 11.04 -59.92
CA ALA A 195 14.20 9.97 -58.97
C ALA A 195 13.52 10.18 -57.62
N PHE A 196 13.56 11.42 -57.10
CA PHE A 196 12.90 11.78 -55.85
C PHE A 196 11.38 11.58 -55.94
N LEU A 197 10.75 11.99 -57.04
CA LEU A 197 9.31 11.80 -57.28
C LEU A 197 8.95 10.31 -57.40
N ALA A 198 9.78 9.51 -58.08
CA ALA A 198 9.60 8.06 -58.19
C ALA A 198 9.70 7.38 -56.81
N SER A 199 10.77 7.66 -56.06
CA SER A 199 10.97 7.19 -54.69
C SER A 199 9.79 7.61 -53.78
N PHE A 200 9.29 8.84 -53.92
CA PHE A 200 8.15 9.32 -53.15
C PHE A 200 6.86 8.55 -53.47
N GLY A 201 6.53 8.36 -54.75
CA GLY A 201 5.35 7.62 -55.18
C GLY A 201 5.41 6.13 -54.83
N TYR A 202 6.58 5.51 -54.91
CA TYR A 202 6.81 4.14 -54.44
C TYR A 202 6.62 4.03 -52.93
N GLY A 203 7.15 4.99 -52.17
CA GLY A 203 6.96 5.08 -50.73
C GLY A 203 5.49 5.25 -50.35
N ALA A 204 4.78 6.16 -51.01
CA ALA A 204 3.35 6.38 -50.79
C ALA A 204 2.52 5.11 -51.09
N SER A 205 2.86 4.38 -52.15
CA SER A 205 2.21 3.11 -52.52
C SER A 205 2.45 2.02 -51.47
N LEU A 206 3.66 1.96 -50.91
CA LEU A 206 4.01 1.04 -49.83
C LEU A 206 3.29 1.40 -48.52
N VAL A 207 3.20 2.69 -48.16
CA VAL A 207 2.41 3.16 -47.02
C VAL A 207 0.93 2.81 -47.18
N ALA A 208 0.36 3.02 -48.37
CA ALA A 208 -1.03 2.65 -48.67
C ALA A 208 -1.26 1.12 -48.55
N ALA A 209 -0.34 0.31 -49.06
CA ALA A 209 -0.39 -1.14 -48.92
C ALA A 209 -0.30 -1.59 -47.45
N LEU A 210 0.58 -0.97 -46.66
CA LEU A 210 0.73 -1.23 -45.23
C LEU A 210 -0.52 -0.83 -44.43
N TYR A 211 -1.14 0.29 -44.78
CA TYR A 211 -2.40 0.73 -44.20
C TYR A 211 -3.52 -0.29 -44.47
N LEU A 212 -3.60 -0.84 -45.69
CA LEU A 212 -4.56 -1.89 -46.02
C LEU A 212 -4.29 -3.20 -45.27
N LEU A 213 -3.01 -3.56 -45.06
CA LEU A 213 -2.63 -4.72 -44.24
C LEU A 213 -3.02 -4.52 -42.77
N ALA A 214 -2.83 -3.31 -42.22
CA ALA A 214 -3.17 -2.97 -40.84
C ALA A 214 -4.69 -2.94 -40.58
N ARG A 215 -5.51 -2.64 -41.61
CA ARG A 215 -6.97 -2.55 -41.52
C ARG A 215 -7.70 -3.90 -41.33
N GLY A 216 -7.02 -5.02 -41.55
CA GLY A 216 -7.61 -6.36 -41.58
C GLY A 216 -7.69 -7.12 -40.25
N TYR A 217 -7.29 -6.54 -39.12
CA TYR A 217 -7.24 -7.26 -37.83
C TYR A 217 -8.44 -6.95 -36.95
N ARG A 218 -9.32 -7.93 -36.74
CA ARG A 218 -10.38 -7.88 -35.71
C ARG A 218 -9.93 -8.69 -34.50
N ALA A 219 -10.03 -8.12 -33.31
CA ALA A 219 -9.80 -8.85 -32.07
C ALA A 219 -10.85 -9.97 -31.92
N PRO A 220 -10.49 -11.14 -31.37
CA PRO A 220 -11.32 -12.34 -31.48
C PRO A 220 -12.46 -12.44 -30.47
N ASP A 221 -12.61 -11.51 -29.54
CA ASP A 221 -13.49 -11.73 -28.38
C ASP A 221 -14.27 -10.46 -28.04
N ALA A 222 -15.51 -10.38 -28.52
CA ALA A 222 -16.40 -9.24 -28.32
C ALA A 222 -17.01 -9.24 -26.90
N TRP A 223 -17.49 -8.07 -26.48
CA TRP A 223 -18.31 -7.92 -25.29
C TRP A 223 -19.63 -8.67 -25.43
N THR A 224 -20.14 -9.23 -24.33
CA THR A 224 -21.40 -9.99 -24.26
C THR A 224 -22.06 -9.77 -22.91
N GLY A 225 -23.40 -9.82 -22.82
CA GLY A 225 -24.13 -9.59 -21.57
C GLY A 225 -23.77 -10.57 -20.44
N GLU A 226 -23.53 -11.85 -20.74
CA GLU A 226 -23.06 -12.85 -19.75
C GLU A 226 -21.72 -12.44 -19.09
N LYS A 227 -20.77 -11.93 -19.88
CA LYS A 227 -19.48 -11.43 -19.37
C LYS A 227 -19.67 -10.18 -18.50
N GLU A 228 -20.60 -9.30 -18.87
CA GLU A 228 -20.95 -8.13 -18.07
C GLU A 228 -21.56 -8.52 -16.72
N LEU A 229 -22.48 -9.49 -16.69
CA LEU A 229 -23.05 -10.03 -15.45
C LEU A 229 -21.98 -10.63 -14.54
N LYS A 230 -21.01 -11.38 -15.09
CA LYS A 230 -19.88 -11.92 -14.33
C LYS A 230 -18.98 -10.82 -13.74
N ILE A 231 -18.65 -9.79 -14.52
CA ILE A 231 -17.89 -8.63 -14.01
C ILE A 231 -18.67 -7.92 -12.91
N ARG A 232 -19.98 -7.72 -13.08
CA ARG A 232 -20.83 -7.05 -12.10
C ARG A 232 -20.95 -7.85 -10.80
N ALA A 233 -20.98 -9.19 -10.87
CA ALA A 233 -20.90 -10.05 -9.69
C ALA A 233 -19.57 -9.85 -8.94
N LEU A 234 -18.44 -9.82 -9.66
CA LEU A 234 -17.12 -9.54 -9.07
C LEU A 234 -17.06 -8.13 -8.46
N LEU A 235 -17.66 -7.12 -9.09
CA LEU A 235 -17.73 -5.76 -8.57
C LEU A 235 -18.62 -5.63 -7.33
N GLN A 236 -19.67 -6.43 -7.21
CA GLN A 236 -20.51 -6.41 -6.03
C GLN A 236 -19.74 -6.87 -4.77
N GLN A 237 -18.91 -7.90 -4.91
CA GLN A 237 -18.12 -8.44 -3.81
C GLN A 237 -16.81 -7.68 -3.58
N TYR A 238 -16.10 -7.31 -4.67
CA TYR A 238 -14.73 -6.78 -4.62
C TYR A 238 -14.59 -5.36 -5.19
N GLY A 239 -15.67 -4.73 -5.65
CA GLY A 239 -15.62 -3.38 -6.25
C GLY A 239 -15.23 -2.27 -5.26
N ALA A 240 -15.19 -2.55 -3.96
CA ALA A 240 -14.65 -1.63 -2.96
C ALA A 240 -13.11 -1.50 -3.02
N ASN A 241 -12.41 -2.44 -3.66
CA ASN A 241 -10.95 -2.49 -3.70
C ASN A 241 -10.35 -1.30 -4.47
N ASP A 242 -11.04 -0.81 -5.49
CA ASP A 242 -10.55 0.28 -6.33
C ASP A 242 -11.69 1.18 -6.82
N SER A 243 -11.49 2.50 -6.76
CA SER A 243 -12.47 3.53 -7.15
C SER A 243 -12.74 3.56 -8.66
N LEU A 244 -11.85 2.98 -9.46
CA LEU A 244 -11.99 2.92 -10.92
C LEU A 244 -12.52 1.56 -11.41
N SER A 245 -12.72 0.60 -10.51
CA SER A 245 -13.13 -0.77 -10.86
C SER A 245 -14.45 -0.82 -11.64
N TYR A 246 -15.42 0.05 -11.32
CA TYR A 246 -16.73 0.06 -11.99
C TYR A 246 -16.63 0.42 -13.49
N PHE A 247 -15.61 1.19 -13.89
CA PHE A 247 -15.34 1.50 -15.30
C PHE A 247 -14.89 0.29 -16.12
N ALA A 248 -14.60 -0.85 -15.48
CA ALA A 248 -14.37 -2.11 -16.17
C ALA A 248 -15.61 -2.58 -16.97
N THR A 249 -16.82 -2.13 -16.60
CA THR A 249 -18.09 -2.48 -17.27
C THR A 249 -18.30 -1.80 -18.64
N ARG A 250 -17.28 -1.08 -19.15
CA ARG A 250 -17.38 -0.34 -20.40
C ARG A 250 -17.40 -1.27 -21.62
N ARG A 251 -18.44 -1.17 -22.46
CA ARG A 251 -18.72 -2.14 -23.54
C ARG A 251 -17.81 -2.07 -24.76
N ASP A 252 -16.95 -1.05 -24.84
CA ASP A 252 -15.91 -0.99 -25.87
C ASP A 252 -14.60 -1.71 -25.45
N LYS A 253 -14.59 -2.29 -24.25
CA LYS A 253 -13.52 -3.15 -23.74
C LYS A 253 -13.79 -4.62 -24.10
N GLN A 254 -12.78 -5.42 -23.86
CA GLN A 254 -12.77 -6.88 -23.92
C GLN A 254 -12.39 -7.40 -22.55
N VAL A 255 -12.67 -8.66 -22.26
CA VAL A 255 -12.53 -9.24 -20.92
C VAL A 255 -11.75 -10.54 -21.01
N ILE A 256 -10.78 -10.70 -20.11
CA ILE A 256 -10.10 -11.97 -19.84
C ILE A 256 -10.30 -12.31 -18.37
N PHE A 257 -10.83 -13.50 -18.11
CA PHE A 257 -11.00 -14.02 -16.76
C PHE A 257 -9.77 -14.84 -16.34
N SER A 258 -9.52 -14.89 -15.04
CA SER A 258 -8.63 -15.88 -14.45
C SER A 258 -9.16 -17.30 -14.73
N PRO A 259 -8.31 -18.34 -14.71
CA PRO A 259 -8.73 -19.72 -14.93
C PRO A 259 -9.85 -20.20 -13.99
N ASP A 260 -9.88 -19.68 -12.77
CA ASP A 260 -10.89 -19.96 -11.74
C ASP A 260 -12.09 -19.00 -11.76
N GLN A 261 -12.13 -18.06 -12.71
CA GLN A 261 -13.22 -17.08 -12.90
C GLN A 261 -13.43 -16.10 -11.72
N ARG A 262 -12.51 -16.02 -10.76
CA ARG A 262 -12.60 -15.14 -9.58
C ARG A 262 -12.01 -13.76 -9.78
N ALA A 263 -11.28 -13.54 -10.87
CA ALA A 263 -10.78 -12.23 -11.27
C ALA A 263 -10.88 -12.02 -12.78
N ALA A 264 -10.86 -10.77 -13.22
CA ALA A 264 -10.93 -10.40 -14.63
C ALA A 264 -10.11 -9.13 -14.94
N ILE A 265 -9.51 -9.10 -16.13
CA ILE A 265 -8.89 -7.90 -16.69
C ILE A 265 -9.73 -7.42 -17.87
N THR A 266 -10.10 -6.15 -17.82
CA THR A 266 -10.77 -5.48 -18.93
C THR A 266 -9.79 -4.61 -19.69
N TYR A 267 -9.77 -4.76 -21.01
CA TYR A 267 -8.77 -4.11 -21.85
C TYR A 267 -9.33 -3.67 -23.20
N ARG A 268 -8.63 -2.76 -23.88
CA ARG A 268 -8.92 -2.35 -25.26
C ARG A 268 -7.63 -2.28 -26.05
N SER A 269 -7.65 -2.75 -27.30
CA SER A 269 -6.51 -2.61 -28.21
C SER A 269 -6.53 -1.22 -28.87
N VAL A 270 -5.47 -0.44 -28.69
CA VAL A 270 -5.25 0.86 -29.35
C VAL A 270 -3.94 0.79 -30.13
N GLY A 271 -4.03 0.74 -31.46
CA GLY A 271 -2.86 0.51 -32.31
C GLY A 271 -2.23 -0.87 -32.03
N SER A 272 -0.96 -0.89 -31.63
CA SER A 272 -0.24 -2.11 -31.23
C SER A 272 -0.20 -2.36 -29.71
N VAL A 273 -0.96 -1.60 -28.93
CA VAL A 273 -0.97 -1.65 -27.47
C VAL A 273 -2.26 -2.29 -26.99
N CYS A 274 -2.14 -3.27 -26.10
CA CYS A 274 -3.24 -3.89 -25.37
C CYS A 274 -3.36 -3.16 -24.03
N LEU A 275 -4.33 -2.26 -23.91
CA LEU A 275 -4.43 -1.32 -22.81
C LEU A 275 -5.48 -1.80 -21.81
N ALA A 276 -5.06 -2.24 -20.63
CA ALA A 276 -5.93 -2.51 -19.50
C ALA A 276 -6.24 -1.20 -18.74
N SER A 277 -7.44 -1.11 -18.16
CA SER A 277 -7.81 -0.02 -17.27
C SER A 277 -7.84 -0.51 -15.84
N SER A 278 -7.27 0.28 -14.92
CA SER A 278 -7.33 0.10 -13.47
C SER A 278 -6.80 -1.27 -13.00
N ASP A 279 -7.09 -1.60 -11.75
CA ASP A 279 -6.77 -2.91 -11.17
C ASP A 279 -7.59 -4.03 -11.81
N PRO A 280 -7.13 -5.29 -11.75
CA PRO A 280 -7.98 -6.44 -12.05
C PRO A 280 -9.24 -6.42 -11.17
N VAL A 281 -10.39 -6.77 -11.74
CA VAL A 281 -11.67 -6.82 -11.04
C VAL A 281 -11.86 -8.20 -10.42
N GLY A 282 -12.17 -8.27 -9.14
CA GLY A 282 -12.42 -9.53 -8.42
C GLY A 282 -11.40 -9.78 -7.31
N ASP A 283 -11.24 -11.05 -6.94
CA ASP A 283 -10.45 -11.47 -5.79
C ASP A 283 -8.94 -11.19 -5.98
N PRO A 284 -8.30 -10.41 -5.08
CA PRO A 284 -6.86 -10.13 -5.11
C PRO A 284 -5.97 -11.38 -5.20
N ASP A 285 -6.38 -12.51 -4.62
CA ASP A 285 -5.61 -13.76 -4.67
C ASP A 285 -5.59 -14.37 -6.08
N SER A 286 -6.55 -13.99 -6.93
CA SER A 286 -6.68 -14.47 -8.32
C SER A 286 -6.15 -13.46 -9.36
N TRP A 287 -5.67 -12.29 -8.92
CA TRP A 287 -5.17 -11.24 -9.81
C TRP A 287 -3.97 -11.67 -10.62
N ASP A 288 -2.99 -12.33 -10.00
CA ASP A 288 -1.75 -12.76 -10.67
C ASP A 288 -2.08 -13.71 -11.84
N ALA A 289 -3.00 -14.65 -11.64
CA ALA A 289 -3.47 -15.56 -12.67
C ALA A 289 -4.20 -14.84 -13.82
N ALA A 290 -5.03 -13.83 -13.52
CA ALA A 290 -5.69 -13.01 -14.55
C ALA A 290 -4.67 -12.20 -15.38
N ILE A 291 -3.68 -11.59 -14.72
CA ILE A 291 -2.61 -10.82 -15.36
C ILE A 291 -1.78 -11.70 -16.30
N GLU A 292 -1.40 -12.90 -15.85
CA GLU A 292 -0.67 -13.86 -16.67
C GLU A 292 -1.45 -14.26 -17.93
N GLN A 293 -2.75 -14.57 -17.80
CA GLN A 293 -3.59 -14.90 -18.96
C GLN A 293 -3.69 -13.73 -19.95
N TRP A 294 -3.89 -12.51 -19.44
CA TRP A 294 -3.92 -11.30 -20.28
C TRP A 294 -2.59 -11.05 -21.01
N MET A 295 -1.46 -11.20 -20.32
CA MET A 295 -0.14 -11.05 -20.92
C MET A 295 0.14 -12.13 -21.97
N LEU A 296 -0.25 -13.38 -21.72
CA LEU A 296 -0.16 -14.47 -22.70
C LEU A 296 -0.97 -14.17 -23.95
N GLN A 297 -2.19 -13.66 -23.78
CA GLN A 297 -3.03 -13.23 -24.88
C GLN A 297 -2.36 -12.08 -25.65
N ALA A 298 -1.96 -10.99 -24.99
CA ALA A 298 -1.29 -9.87 -25.63
C ALA A 298 -0.07 -10.32 -26.46
N ARG A 299 0.76 -11.22 -25.92
CA ARG A 299 1.92 -11.79 -26.63
C ARG A 299 1.53 -12.61 -27.86
N SER A 300 0.44 -13.38 -27.80
CA SER A 300 -0.02 -14.21 -28.92
C SER A 300 -0.51 -13.40 -30.14
N TYR A 301 -1.01 -12.19 -29.89
CA TYR A 301 -1.47 -11.24 -30.93
C TYR A 301 -0.37 -10.24 -31.33
N GLY A 302 0.77 -10.22 -30.61
CA GLY A 302 1.80 -9.20 -30.79
C GLY A 302 1.26 -7.83 -30.40
N TRP A 303 0.73 -7.72 -29.19
CA TRP A 303 0.37 -6.46 -28.58
C TRP A 303 1.29 -6.20 -27.38
N VAL A 304 1.60 -4.93 -27.15
CA VAL A 304 2.33 -4.49 -25.97
C VAL A 304 1.33 -4.33 -24.82
N PRO A 305 1.42 -5.12 -23.74
CA PRO A 305 0.54 -4.96 -22.60
C PRO A 305 0.89 -3.70 -21.80
N ALA A 306 -0.12 -2.91 -21.47
CA ALA A 306 0.01 -1.77 -20.56
C ALA A 306 -1.27 -1.60 -19.74
N ALA A 307 -1.17 -1.24 -18.47
CA ALA A 307 -2.31 -0.97 -17.59
C ALA A 307 -2.24 0.48 -17.06
N LEU A 308 -3.35 1.20 -17.16
CA LEU A 308 -3.47 2.62 -16.79
C LEU A 308 -4.22 2.81 -15.48
N SER A 309 -3.83 3.85 -14.74
CA SER A 309 -4.52 4.32 -13.53
C SER A 309 -4.64 3.23 -12.45
N VAL A 310 -3.64 2.34 -12.37
CA VAL A 310 -3.65 1.24 -11.40
C VAL A 310 -3.40 1.79 -10.00
N SER A 311 -4.04 1.20 -9.00
CA SER A 311 -3.78 1.52 -7.60
C SER A 311 -2.40 1.01 -7.18
N GLU A 312 -1.96 1.32 -5.97
CA GLU A 312 -0.72 0.75 -5.43
C GLU A 312 -0.79 -0.79 -5.30
N ALA A 313 -1.95 -1.33 -4.93
CA ALA A 313 -2.14 -2.78 -4.82
C ALA A 313 -2.06 -3.46 -6.20
N GLY A 314 -2.73 -2.90 -7.20
CA GLY A 314 -2.65 -3.37 -8.58
C GLY A 314 -1.25 -3.21 -9.16
N ALA A 315 -0.56 -2.09 -8.89
CA ALA A 315 0.82 -1.86 -9.31
C ALA A 315 1.76 -2.95 -8.79
N ARG A 316 1.60 -3.36 -7.52
CA ARG A 316 2.37 -4.48 -6.97
C ARG A 316 2.09 -5.80 -7.70
N ALA A 317 0.83 -6.09 -8.03
CA ALA A 317 0.45 -7.29 -8.78
C ALA A 317 1.02 -7.28 -10.22
N TYR A 318 0.87 -6.18 -10.95
CA TYR A 318 1.46 -6.03 -12.29
C TYR A 318 3.00 -6.08 -12.28
N ASN A 319 3.63 -5.57 -11.22
CA ASN A 319 5.09 -5.65 -11.05
C ASN A 319 5.57 -7.09 -10.82
N ARG A 320 4.84 -7.90 -10.03
CA ARG A 320 5.13 -9.34 -9.87
C ARG A 320 5.08 -10.08 -11.21
N ALA A 321 4.18 -9.68 -12.11
CA ALA A 321 4.09 -10.22 -13.47
C ALA A 321 5.17 -9.70 -14.45
N GLY A 322 6.08 -8.83 -13.98
CA GLY A 322 7.22 -8.33 -14.74
C GLY A 322 6.99 -7.04 -15.54
N LEU A 323 5.94 -6.28 -15.22
CA LEU A 323 5.73 -4.94 -15.79
C LEU A 323 6.46 -3.88 -14.97
N SER A 324 7.03 -2.88 -15.66
CA SER A 324 7.63 -1.71 -15.02
C SER A 324 6.53 -0.75 -14.56
N ILE A 325 6.67 -0.22 -13.35
CA ILE A 325 5.72 0.70 -12.73
C ILE A 325 6.24 2.12 -12.80
N ILE A 326 5.40 3.05 -13.28
CA ILE A 326 5.71 4.49 -13.36
C ILE A 326 4.56 5.25 -12.71
N GLN A 327 4.84 6.14 -11.75
CA GLN A 327 3.80 6.99 -11.17
C GLN A 327 3.25 7.93 -12.24
N MET A 328 1.95 7.86 -12.47
CA MET A 328 1.26 8.59 -13.55
C MET A 328 0.62 9.89 -13.01
N GLY A 329 0.14 9.87 -11.77
CA GLY A 329 -0.50 11.00 -11.11
C GLY A 329 -1.21 10.58 -9.83
N GLU A 330 -2.19 11.37 -9.40
CA GLU A 330 -2.92 11.15 -8.15
C GLU A 330 -4.42 11.38 -8.33
N GLU A 331 -5.22 10.64 -7.59
CA GLU A 331 -6.66 10.77 -7.50
C GLU A 331 -7.05 11.58 -6.27
N ALA A 332 -7.99 12.50 -6.44
CA ALA A 332 -8.53 13.29 -5.33
C ALA A 332 -9.71 12.57 -4.70
N VAL A 333 -9.55 12.06 -3.48
CA VAL A 333 -10.60 11.37 -2.73
C VAL A 333 -11.06 12.25 -1.57
N LEU A 334 -12.37 12.47 -1.48
CA LEU A 334 -13.00 13.13 -0.34
C LEU A 334 -13.56 12.09 0.62
N GLU A 335 -13.29 12.24 1.92
CA GLU A 335 -13.86 11.40 2.97
C GLU A 335 -14.95 12.18 3.71
N ALA A 336 -16.11 11.55 3.90
CA ALA A 336 -17.29 12.20 4.46
C ALA A 336 -17.13 12.61 5.93
N ASP A 337 -16.30 11.89 6.68
CA ASP A 337 -15.96 12.19 8.08
C ASP A 337 -14.93 13.31 8.22
N ARG A 338 -14.09 13.53 7.21
CA ARG A 338 -13.09 14.63 7.17
C ARG A 338 -13.61 15.92 6.52
N PHE A 339 -14.63 15.83 5.67
CA PHE A 339 -15.09 16.97 4.89
C PHE A 339 -15.92 17.97 5.72
N THR A 340 -15.40 19.18 5.92
CA THR A 340 -16.14 20.27 6.56
C THR A 340 -15.93 21.61 5.86
N LEU A 341 -17.01 22.33 5.54
CA LEU A 341 -16.93 23.67 4.98
C LEU A 341 -16.43 24.73 5.98
N ASN A 342 -16.37 24.39 7.26
CA ASN A 342 -15.94 25.32 8.30
C ASN A 342 -14.42 25.48 8.37
N ASP A 343 -13.66 24.54 7.78
CA ASP A 343 -12.21 24.61 7.68
C ASP A 343 -11.75 25.91 6.98
N THR A 344 -10.65 26.47 7.47
CA THR A 344 -9.96 27.63 6.91
C THR A 344 -9.45 27.33 5.49
N SER A 345 -8.96 26.12 5.24
CA SER A 345 -8.52 25.65 3.91
C SER A 345 -9.66 25.68 2.87
N MET A 346 -10.90 25.52 3.33
CA MET A 346 -12.12 25.44 2.52
C MET A 346 -12.78 26.80 2.23
N LEU A 347 -12.16 27.92 2.62
CA LEU A 347 -12.69 29.27 2.39
C LEU A 347 -13.12 29.53 0.93
N PRO A 348 -12.34 29.16 -0.11
CA PRO A 348 -12.76 29.36 -1.50
C PRO A 348 -14.03 28.58 -1.87
N VAL A 349 -14.16 27.34 -1.39
CA VAL A 349 -15.33 26.49 -1.63
C VAL A 349 -16.53 27.05 -0.88
N ARG A 350 -16.38 27.40 0.40
CA ARG A 350 -17.44 28.01 1.22
C ARG A 350 -18.00 29.28 0.59
N GLN A 351 -17.15 30.15 0.05
CA GLN A 351 -17.60 31.36 -0.66
C GLN A 351 -18.34 31.03 -1.96
N ALA A 352 -17.89 30.04 -2.72
CA ALA A 352 -18.58 29.58 -3.93
C ALA A 352 -19.96 29.01 -3.62
N VAL A 353 -20.05 28.12 -2.62
CA VAL A 353 -21.29 27.51 -2.11
C VAL A 353 -22.28 28.59 -1.66
N GLN A 354 -21.85 29.53 -0.82
CA GLN A 354 -22.72 30.60 -0.31
C GLN A 354 -23.23 31.52 -1.44
N ARG A 355 -22.39 31.81 -2.45
CA ARG A 355 -22.80 32.62 -3.60
C ARG A 355 -23.90 31.95 -4.40
N VAL A 356 -23.74 30.65 -4.69
CA VAL A 356 -24.74 29.86 -5.42
C VAL A 356 -26.03 29.73 -4.61
N ARG A 357 -25.95 29.45 -3.30
CA ARG A 357 -27.14 29.40 -2.40
C ARG A 357 -27.90 30.73 -2.35
N ARG A 358 -27.20 31.87 -2.28
CA ARG A 358 -27.83 33.21 -2.29
C ARG A 358 -28.54 33.53 -3.61
N GLY A 359 -28.12 32.90 -4.71
CA GLY A 359 -28.76 33.03 -6.01
C GLY A 359 -29.99 32.13 -6.21
N GLY A 360 -30.50 31.50 -5.14
CA GLY A 360 -31.72 30.69 -5.18
C GLY A 360 -31.56 29.27 -5.74
N TYR A 361 -30.32 28.83 -5.99
CA TYR A 361 -30.05 27.51 -6.55
C TYR A 361 -30.15 26.40 -5.50
N THR A 362 -30.66 25.24 -5.91
CA THR A 362 -30.79 24.05 -5.07
C THR A 362 -30.03 22.86 -5.67
N ALA A 363 -29.57 21.93 -4.82
CA ALA A 363 -28.94 20.68 -5.25
C ALA A 363 -29.86 19.51 -4.91
N GLN A 364 -29.97 18.54 -5.83
CA GLN A 364 -30.72 17.30 -5.64
C GLN A 364 -29.80 16.10 -5.89
N MET A 365 -29.96 15.06 -5.07
CA MET A 365 -29.19 13.81 -5.16
C MET A 365 -30.19 12.67 -5.30
N ARG A 366 -30.15 11.97 -6.43
CA ARG A 366 -31.06 10.86 -6.73
C ARG A 366 -30.30 9.70 -7.34
N ARG A 367 -30.72 8.47 -7.07
CA ARG A 367 -30.20 7.31 -7.81
C ARG A 367 -30.84 7.24 -9.19
N PHE A 368 -30.11 6.75 -10.19
CA PHE A 368 -30.66 6.59 -11.55
C PHE A 368 -31.88 5.66 -11.57
N ALA A 369 -31.96 4.70 -10.64
CA ALA A 369 -33.13 3.85 -10.40
C ALA A 369 -34.42 4.62 -10.04
N GLU A 370 -34.30 5.81 -9.45
CA GLU A 370 -35.44 6.62 -8.99
C GLU A 370 -36.00 7.56 -10.06
N LEU A 371 -35.25 7.75 -11.15
CA LEU A 371 -35.64 8.63 -12.24
C LEU A 371 -36.69 7.95 -13.12
N ASP A 372 -37.68 8.71 -13.59
CA ASP A 372 -38.58 8.24 -14.65
C ASP A 372 -37.90 8.35 -16.03
N GLU A 373 -38.53 7.80 -17.07
CA GLU A 373 -37.95 7.78 -18.43
C GLU A 373 -37.76 9.19 -18.99
N GLN A 374 -38.68 10.11 -18.71
CA GLN A 374 -38.61 11.49 -19.18
C GLN A 374 -37.45 12.24 -18.52
N GLN A 375 -37.23 12.03 -17.23
CA GLN A 375 -36.12 12.59 -16.45
C GLN A 375 -34.78 12.05 -16.95
N ARG A 376 -34.67 10.74 -17.23
CA ARG A 376 -33.43 10.16 -17.76
C ARG A 376 -33.11 10.68 -19.17
N GLN A 377 -34.13 10.82 -20.01
CA GLN A 377 -33.98 11.42 -21.34
C GLN A 377 -33.50 12.88 -21.24
N GLN A 378 -34.07 13.68 -20.33
CA GLN A 378 -33.64 15.06 -20.09
C GLN A 378 -32.17 15.15 -19.64
N VAL A 379 -31.72 14.21 -18.78
CA VAL A 379 -30.32 14.12 -18.36
C VAL A 379 -29.40 13.81 -19.54
N ALA A 380 -29.77 12.86 -20.39
CA ALA A 380 -29.01 12.50 -21.60
C ALA A 380 -28.91 13.66 -22.60
N GLU A 381 -30.00 14.40 -22.79
CA GLU A 381 -30.03 15.60 -23.63
C GLU A 381 -29.12 16.70 -23.07
N ASN A 382 -29.17 16.96 -21.77
CA ASN A 382 -28.33 17.95 -21.11
C ASN A 382 -26.84 17.58 -21.18
N ILE A 383 -26.48 16.31 -20.96
CA ILE A 383 -25.09 15.83 -21.10
C ILE A 383 -24.56 16.06 -22.52
N SER A 384 -25.41 15.80 -23.52
CA SER A 384 -25.08 15.98 -24.93
C SER A 384 -24.96 17.46 -25.29
N ALA A 385 -25.90 18.31 -24.84
CA ALA A 385 -25.95 19.74 -25.14
C ALA A 385 -24.81 20.53 -24.48
N TRP A 386 -24.43 20.18 -23.25
CA TRP A 386 -23.38 20.87 -22.49
C TRP A 386 -21.97 20.30 -22.75
N ARG A 387 -21.82 19.45 -23.76
CA ARG A 387 -20.54 18.83 -24.13
C ARG A 387 -19.59 19.85 -24.78
N HIS A 388 -18.38 19.94 -24.24
CA HIS A 388 -17.31 20.77 -24.79
C HIS A 388 -16.25 19.89 -25.48
N GLY A 389 -16.22 19.88 -26.83
CA GLY A 389 -15.23 19.14 -27.64
C GLY A 389 -15.78 17.91 -28.38
N ARG A 390 -15.00 17.38 -29.34
CA ARG A 390 -15.43 16.31 -30.27
C ARG A 390 -15.27 14.87 -29.73
N VAL A 391 -14.48 14.64 -28.68
CA VAL A 391 -14.15 13.29 -28.13
C VAL A 391 -14.42 13.29 -26.62
N GLU A 392 -15.03 12.21 -26.09
CA GLU A 392 -15.19 12.03 -24.63
C GLU A 392 -13.87 11.59 -24.02
N ARG A 393 -13.52 12.20 -22.87
CA ARG A 393 -12.32 11.87 -22.11
C ARG A 393 -12.62 10.71 -21.16
N GLY A 394 -11.65 9.82 -20.95
CA GLY A 394 -11.73 8.78 -19.93
C GLY A 394 -11.84 7.36 -20.48
N PHE A 395 -10.72 6.62 -20.58
CA PHE A 395 -10.69 5.16 -20.78
C PHE A 395 -10.78 4.41 -19.44
N SER A 396 -10.08 4.94 -18.44
CA SER A 396 -10.06 4.43 -17.07
C SER A 396 -11.06 5.14 -16.14
N MET A 397 -11.73 6.20 -16.61
CA MET A 397 -12.40 7.19 -15.76
C MET A 397 -13.78 7.65 -16.24
N ALA A 398 -14.27 7.09 -17.34
CA ALA A 398 -15.59 7.41 -17.87
C ALA A 398 -16.26 6.19 -18.50
N LEU A 399 -17.54 5.99 -18.23
CA LEU A 399 -18.36 4.92 -18.81
C LEU A 399 -18.73 5.20 -20.27
N ASN A 400 -18.74 6.47 -20.69
CA ASN A 400 -19.13 6.89 -22.05
C ASN A 400 -20.48 6.32 -22.51
N ARG A 401 -21.43 6.14 -21.57
CA ARG A 401 -22.84 5.83 -21.83
C ARG A 401 -23.69 6.52 -20.78
N VAL A 402 -24.91 6.87 -21.17
CA VAL A 402 -25.86 7.60 -20.32
C VAL A 402 -27.21 6.92 -20.46
N ASN A 403 -28.01 6.89 -19.40
CA ASN A 403 -29.35 6.28 -19.40
C ASN A 403 -29.34 4.74 -19.63
N ASP A 404 -28.29 4.05 -19.20
CA ASP A 404 -28.28 2.58 -19.24
C ASP A 404 -29.00 2.00 -18.00
N PRO A 405 -30.05 1.17 -18.16
CA PRO A 405 -30.74 0.53 -17.04
C PRO A 405 -29.82 -0.33 -16.16
N ALA A 406 -28.70 -0.82 -16.69
CA ALA A 406 -27.71 -1.60 -15.94
C ALA A 406 -26.93 -0.76 -14.91
N ASP A 407 -26.94 0.57 -15.03
CA ASP A 407 -26.23 1.51 -14.14
C ASP A 407 -27.19 2.22 -13.18
N SER A 408 -28.29 1.56 -12.82
CA SER A 408 -29.35 2.06 -11.92
C SER A 408 -28.86 2.50 -10.54
N SER A 409 -27.76 1.90 -10.05
CA SER A 409 -27.12 2.21 -8.77
C SER A 409 -26.31 3.50 -8.76
N SER A 410 -26.01 4.06 -9.94
CA SER A 410 -25.29 5.34 -10.08
C SER A 410 -26.08 6.48 -9.45
N VAL A 411 -25.37 7.50 -8.96
CA VAL A 411 -25.93 8.66 -8.29
C VAL A 411 -25.83 9.88 -9.21
N LEU A 412 -26.95 10.57 -9.41
CA LEU A 412 -27.04 11.86 -10.07
C LEU A 412 -27.08 12.97 -9.01
N VAL A 413 -26.16 13.92 -9.10
CA VAL A 413 -26.20 15.18 -8.35
C VAL A 413 -26.50 16.30 -9.34
N SER A 414 -27.66 16.94 -9.24
CA SER A 414 -28.06 18.01 -10.14
C SER A 414 -28.26 19.33 -9.41
N ALA A 415 -27.86 20.43 -10.04
CA ALA A 415 -28.16 21.79 -9.57
C ALA A 415 -29.31 22.37 -10.39
N HIS A 416 -30.26 23.00 -9.69
CA HIS A 416 -31.46 23.60 -10.26
C HIS A 416 -31.54 25.08 -9.90
N ASP A 417 -32.04 25.90 -10.80
CA ASP A 417 -32.34 27.32 -10.56
C ASP A 417 -33.67 27.52 -9.81
N GLU A 418 -34.06 28.78 -9.58
CA GLU A 418 -35.33 29.13 -8.91
C GLU A 418 -36.58 28.64 -9.65
N ALA A 419 -36.50 28.48 -10.97
CA ALA A 419 -37.58 27.97 -11.80
C ALA A 419 -37.63 26.43 -11.82
N GLY A 420 -36.68 25.75 -11.16
CA GLY A 420 -36.54 24.30 -11.12
C GLY A 420 -35.82 23.71 -12.34
N GLN A 421 -35.29 24.54 -13.24
CA GLN A 421 -34.57 24.07 -14.42
C GLN A 421 -33.17 23.60 -14.03
N MET A 422 -32.76 22.44 -14.55
CA MET A 422 -31.42 21.90 -14.32
C MET A 422 -30.37 22.75 -15.04
N VAL A 423 -29.38 23.24 -14.30
CA VAL A 423 -28.29 24.08 -14.82
C VAL A 423 -26.92 23.40 -14.76
N ALA A 424 -26.77 22.34 -13.96
CA ALA A 424 -25.58 21.51 -13.94
C ALA A 424 -25.90 20.11 -13.40
N LEU A 425 -25.03 19.15 -13.72
CA LEU A 425 -25.13 17.78 -13.22
C LEU A 425 -23.76 17.13 -13.05
N LEU A 426 -23.67 16.24 -12.06
CA LEU A 426 -22.60 15.28 -11.83
C LEU A 426 -23.20 13.88 -11.79
N SER A 427 -22.59 12.92 -12.47
CA SER A 427 -22.93 11.50 -12.35
C SER A 427 -21.77 10.77 -11.67
N PHE A 428 -22.11 9.95 -10.68
CA PHE A 428 -21.17 9.14 -9.94
C PHE A 428 -21.53 7.66 -10.07
N VAL A 429 -20.54 6.84 -10.37
CA VAL A 429 -20.66 5.38 -10.39
C VAL A 429 -20.34 4.80 -9.01
N PRO A 430 -20.86 3.61 -8.66
CA PRO A 430 -20.55 2.95 -7.40
C PRO A 430 -19.05 2.61 -7.26
N TRP A 431 -18.48 2.89 -6.10
CA TRP A 431 -17.18 2.38 -5.64
C TRP A 431 -17.42 1.47 -4.42
N GLY A 432 -17.81 0.23 -4.70
CA GLY A 432 -18.32 -0.69 -3.69
C GLY A 432 -19.64 -0.20 -3.08
N PRO A 433 -20.00 -0.67 -1.87
CA PRO A 433 -21.28 -0.34 -1.25
C PRO A 433 -21.36 1.07 -0.67
N THR A 434 -20.22 1.67 -0.30
CA THR A 434 -20.17 2.94 0.45
C THR A 434 -19.32 4.02 -0.23
N GLY A 435 -18.87 3.81 -1.47
CA GLY A 435 -18.06 4.77 -2.20
C GLY A 435 -18.74 5.24 -3.48
N LEU A 436 -18.35 6.43 -3.94
CA LEU A 436 -18.75 6.97 -5.24
C LEU A 436 -17.51 7.40 -6.04
N SER A 437 -17.56 7.25 -7.36
CA SER A 437 -16.50 7.70 -8.26
C SER A 437 -17.07 8.55 -9.40
N LEU A 438 -16.49 9.73 -9.62
CA LEU A 438 -17.02 10.72 -10.57
C LEU A 438 -16.84 10.24 -12.02
N ASP A 439 -17.97 10.04 -12.71
CA ASP A 439 -18.02 9.62 -14.11
C ASP A 439 -18.22 10.82 -15.04
N VAL A 440 -19.32 11.55 -14.87
CA VAL A 440 -19.68 12.69 -15.73
C VAL A 440 -19.78 13.97 -14.92
N MET A 441 -19.20 15.06 -15.45
CA MET A 441 -19.34 16.41 -14.92
C MET A 441 -19.72 17.37 -16.06
N ARG A 442 -20.90 17.98 -15.98
CA ARG A 442 -21.43 18.91 -17.00
C ARG A 442 -22.13 20.09 -16.35
N ARG A 443 -22.03 21.26 -16.99
CA ARG A 443 -22.77 22.47 -16.59
C ARG A 443 -23.20 23.26 -17.82
N SER A 444 -24.35 23.90 -17.73
CA SER A 444 -24.82 24.87 -18.72
C SER A 444 -23.82 26.03 -18.86
N PRO A 445 -23.62 26.58 -20.08
CA PRO A 445 -22.88 27.82 -20.28
C PRO A 445 -23.41 28.99 -19.44
N GLU A 446 -24.69 28.97 -19.10
CA GLU A 446 -25.39 29.99 -18.31
C GLU A 446 -25.31 29.73 -16.80
N ALA A 447 -24.75 28.60 -16.37
CA ALA A 447 -24.69 28.23 -14.97
C ALA A 447 -23.76 29.15 -14.16
N PRO A 448 -24.11 29.49 -12.90
CA PRO A 448 -23.34 30.41 -12.08
C PRO A 448 -21.93 29.87 -11.77
N ASN A 449 -20.98 30.79 -11.61
CA ASN A 449 -19.63 30.44 -11.17
C ASN A 449 -19.66 29.84 -9.76
N GLY A 450 -19.10 28.65 -9.60
CA GLY A 450 -19.12 27.91 -8.34
C GLY A 450 -20.18 26.79 -8.26
N VAL A 451 -21.00 26.58 -9.31
CA VAL A 451 -22.08 25.57 -9.28
C VAL A 451 -21.57 24.14 -9.07
N VAL A 452 -20.37 23.82 -9.55
CA VAL A 452 -19.76 22.50 -9.37
C VAL A 452 -19.26 22.35 -7.94
N GLU A 453 -18.58 23.36 -7.39
CA GLU A 453 -18.20 23.42 -5.98
C GLU A 453 -19.42 23.27 -5.06
N PHE A 454 -20.55 23.90 -5.43
CA PHE A 454 -21.82 23.76 -4.73
C PHE A 454 -22.37 22.34 -4.76
N MET A 455 -22.38 21.67 -5.92
CA MET A 455 -22.85 20.28 -6.03
C MET A 455 -21.96 19.30 -5.26
N VAL A 456 -20.63 19.41 -5.37
CA VAL A 456 -19.69 18.55 -4.63
C VAL A 456 -19.83 18.75 -3.12
N ALA A 457 -19.85 20.00 -2.65
CA ALA A 457 -20.02 20.28 -1.22
C ALA A 457 -21.38 19.79 -0.69
N SER A 458 -22.46 19.98 -1.47
CA SER A 458 -23.78 19.51 -1.07
C SER A 458 -23.84 17.97 -1.01
N LEU A 459 -23.18 17.28 -1.95
CA LEU A 459 -23.04 15.81 -1.91
C LEU A 459 -22.34 15.36 -0.63
N MET A 460 -21.23 16.01 -0.27
CA MET A 460 -20.48 15.66 0.93
C MET A 460 -21.25 15.96 2.23
N GLU A 461 -21.96 17.11 2.31
CA GLU A 461 -22.83 17.43 3.46
C GLU A 461 -23.97 16.40 3.64
N GLN A 462 -24.42 15.74 2.57
CA GLN A 462 -25.47 14.71 2.58
C GLN A 462 -24.93 13.28 2.42
N ALA A 463 -23.61 13.07 2.46
CA ALA A 463 -23.02 11.77 2.17
C ALA A 463 -23.52 10.68 3.15
N ALA A 464 -23.67 11.03 4.42
CA ALA A 464 -24.17 10.13 5.45
C ALA A 464 -25.60 9.62 5.20
N SER A 465 -26.51 10.48 4.71
CA SER A 465 -27.89 10.06 4.39
C SER A 465 -27.97 9.16 3.17
N LEU A 466 -26.97 9.23 2.29
CA LEU A 466 -26.83 8.38 1.10
C LEU A 466 -26.05 7.08 1.36
N GLY A 467 -25.52 6.88 2.58
CA GLY A 467 -24.65 5.75 2.92
C GLY A 467 -23.25 5.84 2.30
N VAL A 468 -22.83 7.03 1.87
CA VAL A 468 -21.56 7.28 1.20
C VAL A 468 -20.53 7.72 2.24
N ARG A 469 -19.38 7.04 2.26
CA ARG A 469 -18.22 7.38 3.12
C ARG A 469 -17.13 8.11 2.36
N ARG A 470 -16.98 7.84 1.06
CA ARG A 470 -15.88 8.37 0.25
C ARG A 470 -16.33 8.67 -1.18
N VAL A 471 -15.80 9.74 -1.73
CA VAL A 471 -16.11 10.21 -3.08
C VAL A 471 -14.82 10.52 -3.82
N SER A 472 -14.57 9.83 -4.93
CA SER A 472 -13.49 10.21 -5.85
C SER A 472 -13.95 11.33 -6.79
N LEU A 473 -13.17 12.41 -6.83
CA LEU A 473 -13.29 13.51 -7.79
C LEU A 473 -12.41 13.31 -9.04
N ASN A 474 -12.08 12.05 -9.33
CA ASN A 474 -11.33 11.63 -10.50
C ASN A 474 -9.83 12.03 -10.45
N PHE A 475 -9.09 11.56 -11.44
CA PHE A 475 -7.62 11.55 -11.44
C PHE A 475 -6.98 12.78 -12.09
N ALA A 476 -5.93 13.29 -11.45
CA ALA A 476 -5.06 14.37 -11.92
C ALA A 476 -3.69 13.81 -12.34
N MET A 477 -3.44 13.79 -13.66
CA MET A 477 -2.16 13.34 -14.21
C MET A 477 -1.03 14.33 -13.88
N PHE A 478 0.12 13.81 -13.42
CA PHE A 478 1.35 14.57 -13.12
C PHE A 478 1.27 15.63 -12.01
N GLY A 479 0.36 15.50 -11.04
CA GLY A 479 0.25 16.41 -9.86
C GLY A 479 1.59 16.65 -9.15
N HIS A 480 2.25 15.56 -8.74
CA HIS A 480 3.57 15.56 -8.09
C HIS A 480 4.68 16.35 -8.82
N ILE A 481 4.67 16.41 -10.17
CA ILE A 481 5.68 17.16 -10.93
C ILE A 481 5.49 18.66 -10.79
N PHE A 482 4.23 19.11 -10.64
CA PHE A 482 3.93 20.52 -10.39
C PHE A 482 4.26 20.92 -8.96
N GLU A 483 3.93 20.06 -7.99
CA GLU A 483 4.25 20.28 -6.58
C GLU A 483 5.76 20.32 -6.33
N ALA A 484 6.51 19.34 -6.87
CA ALA A 484 7.97 19.30 -6.79
C ALA A 484 8.68 20.45 -7.54
N ALA A 485 7.97 21.20 -8.40
CA ALA A 485 8.49 22.38 -9.06
C ALA A 485 8.20 23.69 -8.28
N ASP A 486 7.16 23.70 -7.45
CA ASP A 486 6.75 24.84 -6.63
C ASP A 486 7.46 24.86 -5.24
N GLN A 487 8.14 23.77 -4.87
CA GLN A 487 8.98 23.68 -3.66
C GLN A 487 10.28 24.50 -3.75
N VAL A 488 10.69 25.10 -2.63
CA VAL A 488 11.95 25.86 -2.49
C VAL A 488 13.13 24.89 -2.61
N GLY A 489 13.97 25.04 -3.65
CA GLY A 489 15.08 24.13 -3.94
C GLY A 489 14.85 23.17 -5.12
N ALA A 490 13.73 23.28 -5.84
CA ALA A 490 13.40 22.42 -6.98
C ALA A 490 14.53 22.30 -8.03
N SER A 491 14.85 21.06 -8.40
CA SER A 491 15.89 20.72 -9.38
C SER A 491 15.64 21.41 -10.73
N ALA A 492 16.71 21.68 -11.49
CA ALA A 492 16.60 22.27 -12.83
C ALA A 492 15.75 21.40 -13.77
N TRP A 493 15.79 20.08 -13.58
CA TRP A 493 14.99 19.11 -14.31
C TRP A 493 13.49 19.23 -14.01
N ASN A 494 13.10 19.34 -12.73
CA ASN A 494 11.69 19.48 -12.34
C ASN A 494 11.09 20.79 -12.86
N ARG A 495 11.86 21.88 -12.82
CA ARG A 495 11.46 23.18 -13.40
C ARG A 495 11.31 23.14 -14.92
N PHE A 496 12.21 22.42 -15.61
CA PHE A 496 12.11 22.19 -17.04
C PHE A 496 10.89 21.32 -17.40
N ALA A 497 10.70 20.20 -16.71
CA ALA A 497 9.57 19.29 -16.87
C ALA A 497 8.23 20.02 -16.69
N SER A 498 8.09 20.82 -15.62
CA SER A 498 6.93 21.67 -15.35
C SER A 498 6.68 22.71 -16.45
N ARG A 499 7.73 23.34 -17.01
CA ARG A 499 7.62 24.26 -18.16
C ARG A 499 7.14 23.57 -19.43
N SER A 500 7.69 22.40 -19.76
CA SER A 500 7.25 21.60 -20.92
C SER A 500 5.81 21.11 -20.77
N LEU A 501 5.42 20.69 -19.57
CA LEU A 501 4.03 20.33 -19.26
C LEU A 501 3.09 21.54 -19.34
N GLY A 502 3.56 22.76 -19.02
CA GLY A 502 2.79 23.99 -19.17
C GLY A 502 2.40 24.34 -20.61
N VAL A 503 3.19 23.92 -21.61
CA VAL A 503 2.83 24.05 -23.04
C VAL A 503 1.73 23.06 -23.42
N LEU A 504 1.79 21.84 -22.86
CA LEU A 504 0.78 20.80 -23.05
C LEU A 504 -0.53 21.09 -22.28
N ASP A 505 -0.49 21.82 -21.17
CA ASP A 505 -1.65 22.22 -20.36
C ASP A 505 -2.68 23.04 -21.17
N ARG A 506 -2.23 23.82 -22.16
CA ARG A 506 -3.14 24.54 -23.09
C ARG A 506 -4.07 23.60 -23.85
N PHE A 507 -3.64 22.36 -24.07
CA PHE A 507 -4.40 21.33 -24.80
C PHE A 507 -5.02 20.29 -23.86
N LEU A 508 -4.38 19.98 -22.72
CA LEU A 508 -4.74 18.87 -21.83
C LEU A 508 -5.48 19.28 -20.54
N GLN A 509 -5.48 20.56 -20.16
CA GLN A 509 -6.17 21.12 -18.96
C GLN A 509 -5.81 20.45 -17.61
N LEU A 510 -4.65 19.80 -17.49
CA LEU A 510 -4.23 19.02 -16.33
C LEU A 510 -4.09 19.88 -15.06
N ARG A 511 -3.50 21.08 -15.19
CA ARG A 511 -3.29 21.99 -14.05
C ARG A 511 -4.59 22.59 -13.52
N ARG A 512 -5.60 22.76 -14.39
CA ARG A 512 -6.92 23.28 -14.00
C ARG A 512 -7.70 22.28 -13.16
N LEU A 513 -7.63 21.00 -13.51
CA LEU A 513 -8.30 19.93 -12.76
C LEU A 513 -7.64 19.73 -11.39
N TYR A 514 -6.31 19.65 -11.34
CA TYR A 514 -5.57 19.56 -10.08
C TYR A 514 -5.92 20.71 -9.12
N ARG A 515 -5.83 21.96 -9.60
CA ARG A 515 -6.18 23.15 -8.79
C ARG A 515 -7.66 23.23 -8.43
N PHE A 516 -8.55 22.64 -9.22
CA PHE A 516 -9.97 22.56 -8.88
C PHE A 516 -10.18 21.60 -7.71
N ASN A 517 -9.62 20.40 -7.80
CA ASN A 517 -9.72 19.37 -6.75
C ASN A 517 -9.03 19.78 -5.44
N LEU A 518 -7.88 20.45 -5.53
CA LEU A 518 -7.11 20.92 -4.36
C LEU A 518 -7.94 21.80 -3.40
N LYS A 519 -8.93 22.54 -3.92
CA LYS A 519 -9.79 23.41 -3.11
C LYS A 519 -10.64 22.65 -2.09
N PHE A 520 -10.86 21.36 -2.30
CA PHE A 520 -11.71 20.52 -1.45
C PHE A 520 -10.93 19.77 -0.36
N ALA A 521 -9.65 20.10 -0.17
CA ALA A 521 -8.75 19.41 0.75
C ALA A 521 -8.83 17.86 0.64
N PRO A 522 -8.63 17.29 -0.57
CA PRO A 522 -8.77 15.85 -0.78
C PRO A 522 -7.59 15.07 -0.20
N LEU A 523 -7.83 13.80 0.11
CA LEU A 523 -6.78 12.80 0.24
C LEU A 523 -6.28 12.43 -1.17
N TRP A 524 -4.98 12.63 -1.42
CA TRP A 524 -4.36 12.28 -2.70
C TRP A 524 -3.92 10.82 -2.71
N VAL A 525 -4.51 10.02 -3.61
CA VAL A 525 -4.19 8.60 -3.78
C VAL A 525 -3.35 8.39 -5.04
N PRO A 526 -2.13 7.85 -4.97
CA PRO A 526 -1.27 7.70 -6.15
C PRO A 526 -1.81 6.67 -7.13
N ARG A 527 -1.69 6.96 -8.43
CA ARG A 527 -2.03 6.06 -9.53
C ARG A 527 -0.85 5.85 -10.47
N PHE A 528 -0.72 4.64 -10.98
CA PHE A 528 0.45 4.20 -11.73
C PHE A 528 0.10 3.75 -13.16
N LEU A 529 1.11 3.77 -14.02
CA LEU A 529 1.15 3.12 -15.32
C LEU A 529 2.04 1.88 -15.19
N ALA A 530 1.50 0.71 -15.52
CA ALA A 530 2.27 -0.53 -15.62
C ALA A 530 2.50 -0.86 -17.10
N THR A 531 3.74 -1.08 -17.53
CA THR A 531 4.06 -1.36 -18.94
C THR A 531 5.37 -2.14 -19.08
N GLU A 532 5.56 -2.86 -20.18
CA GLU A 532 6.84 -3.52 -20.44
C GLU A 532 7.99 -2.48 -20.62
N PRO A 533 9.17 -2.72 -20.04
CA PRO A 533 10.34 -1.86 -20.20
C PRO A 533 10.97 -2.06 -21.59
N THR A 534 10.35 -1.48 -22.62
CA THR A 534 10.78 -1.65 -24.01
C THR A 534 10.80 -0.33 -24.77
N LEU A 535 11.46 -0.31 -25.94
CA LEU A 535 11.40 0.78 -26.94
C LEU A 535 9.97 1.10 -27.40
N ALA A 536 8.97 0.28 -27.06
CA ALA A 536 7.56 0.53 -27.35
C ALA A 536 6.88 1.50 -26.36
N MET A 537 7.58 2.02 -25.35
CA MET A 537 7.06 3.03 -24.41
C MET A 537 6.41 4.22 -25.12
N ALA A 538 6.99 4.70 -26.22
CA ALA A 538 6.41 5.79 -27.00
C ALA A 538 5.02 5.44 -27.55
N ASN A 539 4.82 4.19 -28.01
CA ASN A 539 3.53 3.72 -28.49
C ASN A 539 2.53 3.60 -27.34
N VAL A 540 2.97 3.19 -26.15
CA VAL A 540 2.13 3.13 -24.95
C VAL A 540 1.66 4.53 -24.57
N VAL A 541 2.55 5.52 -24.50
CA VAL A 541 2.18 6.92 -24.21
C VAL A 541 1.17 7.47 -25.22
N VAL A 542 1.39 7.24 -26.52
CA VAL A 542 0.45 7.66 -27.57
C VAL A 542 -0.89 6.93 -27.46
N ALA A 543 -0.88 5.61 -27.26
CA ALA A 543 -2.08 4.80 -27.10
C ALA A 543 -2.90 5.23 -25.87
N SER A 544 -2.24 5.46 -24.74
CA SER A 544 -2.85 5.99 -23.52
C SER A 544 -3.45 7.38 -23.75
N GLY A 545 -2.74 8.27 -24.44
CA GLY A 545 -3.25 9.59 -24.82
C GLY A 545 -4.48 9.52 -25.74
N MET A 546 -4.51 8.57 -26.68
CA MET A 546 -5.68 8.36 -27.56
C MET A 546 -6.86 7.73 -26.80
N ALA A 547 -6.59 6.78 -25.90
CA ALA A 547 -7.62 6.10 -25.12
C ALA A 547 -8.30 7.05 -24.11
N GLU A 548 -7.50 7.87 -23.41
CA GLU A 548 -8.00 8.87 -22.46
C GLU A 548 -8.62 10.10 -23.12
N GLY A 549 -8.55 10.21 -24.46
CA GLY A 549 -9.15 11.32 -25.23
C GLY A 549 -8.30 12.60 -25.27
N PHE A 550 -7.01 12.50 -24.91
CA PHE A 550 -6.02 13.58 -24.99
C PHE A 550 -5.45 13.80 -26.40
N LEU A 551 -5.43 12.75 -27.23
CA LEU A 551 -4.98 12.80 -28.62
C LEU A 551 -6.12 12.47 -29.60
N PRO A 552 -6.19 13.13 -30.77
CA PRO A 552 -7.23 12.89 -31.75
C PRO A 552 -7.11 11.49 -32.36
N ASN A 553 -8.20 10.74 -32.38
CA ASN A 553 -8.24 9.46 -33.07
C ASN A 553 -8.64 9.66 -34.54
N LEU A 554 -7.64 9.79 -35.42
CA LEU A 554 -7.82 9.97 -36.87
C LEU A 554 -8.46 8.75 -37.56
N SER A 555 -8.43 7.58 -36.92
CA SER A 555 -8.99 6.33 -37.44
C SER A 555 -10.40 6.03 -36.95
N ALA A 556 -10.94 6.82 -36.02
CA ALA A 556 -12.30 6.69 -35.52
C ALA A 556 -13.30 7.18 -36.57
N ARG A 557 -13.59 6.34 -37.57
CA ARG A 557 -14.91 6.37 -38.20
C ARG A 557 -15.95 6.19 -37.10
N ARG A 558 -17.12 6.84 -37.24
CA ARG A 558 -18.35 6.48 -36.55
C ARG A 558 -18.56 4.97 -36.73
N LEU A 559 -18.03 4.16 -35.83
CA LEU A 559 -18.75 2.98 -35.41
C LEU A 559 -20.00 3.59 -34.80
N GLN A 560 -21.12 3.50 -35.51
CA GLN A 560 -22.39 3.41 -34.81
C GLN A 560 -22.19 2.22 -33.90
N ASP A 561 -21.84 2.48 -32.64
CA ASP A 561 -21.99 1.51 -31.60
C ASP A 561 -23.46 1.09 -31.68
N GLN A 562 -23.72 -0.11 -32.19
CA GLN A 562 -24.93 -0.79 -31.76
C GLN A 562 -24.73 -0.90 -30.26
N GLU A 563 -25.38 -0.01 -29.50
CA GLU A 563 -25.45 -0.10 -28.05
C GLU A 563 -25.94 -1.51 -27.76
N GLN A 564 -25.02 -2.41 -27.41
CA GLN A 564 -25.36 -3.73 -26.92
C GLN A 564 -25.95 -3.50 -25.54
N VAL A 565 -27.24 -3.20 -25.47
CA VAL A 565 -27.99 -3.11 -24.22
C VAL A 565 -28.20 -4.54 -23.72
N LEU A 566 -28.07 -4.74 -22.41
CA LEU A 566 -28.47 -6.00 -21.78
C LEU A 566 -29.94 -6.31 -22.11
N SER A 567 -30.24 -7.59 -22.35
CA SER A 567 -31.62 -8.05 -22.52
C SER A 567 -32.42 -7.88 -21.22
N THR A 568 -33.75 -7.90 -21.33
CA THR A 568 -34.64 -7.80 -20.16
C THR A 568 -34.37 -8.88 -19.11
N ASP A 569 -34.04 -10.10 -19.55
CA ASP A 569 -33.75 -11.21 -18.65
C ASP A 569 -32.41 -11.01 -17.92
N GLU A 570 -31.39 -10.48 -18.61
CA GLU A 570 -30.10 -10.13 -18.01
C GLU A 570 -30.22 -8.96 -17.02
N LEU A 571 -31.06 -7.96 -17.33
CA LEU A 571 -31.34 -6.85 -16.41
C LEU A 571 -32.06 -7.32 -15.14
N GLU A 572 -32.99 -8.27 -15.26
CA GLU A 572 -33.66 -8.85 -14.08
C GLU A 572 -32.67 -9.70 -13.26
N ALA A 573 -31.81 -10.49 -13.91
CA ALA A 573 -30.74 -11.23 -13.22
C ALA A 573 -29.79 -10.30 -12.45
N LEU A 574 -29.42 -9.16 -13.04
CA LEU A 574 -28.63 -8.13 -12.36
C LEU A 574 -29.36 -7.53 -11.16
N ARG A 575 -30.67 -7.28 -11.28
CA ARG A 575 -31.50 -6.76 -10.18
C ARG A 575 -31.59 -7.75 -9.02
N GLN A 576 -31.81 -9.03 -9.30
CA GLN A 576 -31.86 -10.08 -8.28
C GLN A 576 -30.52 -10.21 -7.55
N MET A 577 -29.42 -10.15 -8.30
CA MET A 577 -28.05 -10.15 -7.75
C MET A 577 -27.84 -8.99 -6.77
N GLN A 578 -28.26 -7.76 -7.13
CA GLN A 578 -28.15 -6.59 -6.26
C GLN A 578 -29.01 -6.69 -4.98
N LEU A 579 -30.18 -7.34 -5.04
CA LEU A 579 -31.08 -7.51 -3.90
C LEU A 579 -30.55 -8.54 -2.89
N ALA A 580 -30.00 -9.67 -3.37
CA ALA A 580 -29.52 -10.77 -2.51
C ALA A 580 -28.43 -10.35 -1.50
N SER A 581 -27.59 -9.37 -1.84
CA SER A 581 -26.49 -8.93 -0.96
C SER A 581 -26.90 -8.12 0.27
N VAL A 582 -28.14 -7.62 0.35
CA VAL A 582 -28.59 -6.77 1.46
C VAL A 582 -29.09 -7.58 2.66
N GLU A 583 -29.51 -8.85 2.44
CA GLU A 583 -30.12 -9.68 3.49
C GLU A 583 -29.18 -10.68 4.17
N GLU A 584 -28.05 -11.04 3.56
CA GLU A 584 -27.10 -11.98 4.18
C GLU A 584 -26.24 -11.29 5.25
N LEU A 585 -26.79 -11.15 6.46
CA LEU A 585 -25.95 -11.07 7.66
C LEU A 585 -25.06 -12.33 7.66
N PRO A 586 -23.74 -12.19 7.84
CA PRO A 586 -22.85 -13.34 7.80
C PRO A 586 -23.33 -14.37 8.82
N GLU A 587 -23.71 -15.55 8.36
CA GLU A 587 -24.03 -16.65 9.25
C GLU A 587 -22.78 -16.94 10.09
N VAL A 588 -22.89 -16.71 11.40
CA VAL A 588 -21.81 -17.03 12.31
C VAL A 588 -21.69 -18.55 12.33
N SER A 589 -20.68 -19.08 11.63
CA SER A 589 -20.33 -20.49 11.68
C SER A 589 -20.03 -20.87 13.13
N ARG A 590 -20.87 -21.74 13.70
CA ARG A 590 -20.76 -22.20 15.10
C ARG A 590 -20.31 -23.65 15.11
N SER A 591 -19.31 -23.95 15.94
CA SER A 591 -18.89 -25.33 16.18
C SER A 591 -20.03 -26.20 16.74
N ASP A 592 -19.98 -27.51 16.51
CA ASP A 592 -20.94 -28.48 17.04
C ASP A 592 -21.08 -28.40 18.57
N GLN A 593 -19.96 -28.15 19.28
CA GLN A 593 -19.97 -27.98 20.74
C GLN A 593 -20.70 -26.71 21.16
N THR A 594 -20.53 -25.61 20.43
CA THR A 594 -21.27 -24.37 20.69
C THR A 594 -22.76 -24.56 20.44
N GLN A 595 -23.14 -25.26 19.36
CA GLN A 595 -24.55 -25.61 19.10
C GLN A 595 -25.14 -26.50 20.20
N HIS A 596 -24.37 -27.46 20.71
CA HIS A 596 -24.81 -28.31 21.81
C HIS A 596 -25.03 -27.52 23.11
N ARG A 597 -24.10 -26.63 23.48
CA ARG A 597 -24.21 -25.77 24.68
C ARG A 597 -25.37 -24.78 24.59
N LEU A 598 -25.71 -24.31 23.38
CA LEU A 598 -26.91 -23.51 23.14
C LEU A 598 -28.19 -24.28 23.45
N ARG A 599 -28.27 -25.56 23.09
CA ARG A 599 -29.41 -26.41 23.48
C ARG A 599 -29.53 -26.57 24.99
N HIS A 600 -28.41 -26.72 25.71
CA HIS A 600 -28.42 -26.76 27.19
C HIS A 600 -28.89 -25.44 27.79
N LEU A 601 -28.47 -24.31 27.21
CA LEU A 601 -28.92 -22.97 27.60
C LEU A 601 -30.44 -22.83 27.44
N GLU A 602 -30.98 -23.24 26.30
CA GLU A 602 -32.43 -23.23 26.04
C GLU A 602 -33.19 -24.14 26.99
N ALA A 603 -32.66 -25.33 27.31
CA ALA A 603 -33.24 -26.25 28.28
C ALA A 603 -33.27 -25.66 29.70
N LEU A 604 -32.23 -24.92 30.12
CA LEU A 604 -32.23 -24.20 31.40
C LEU A 604 -33.32 -23.13 31.44
N ARG A 605 -33.44 -22.33 30.37
CA ARG A 605 -34.50 -21.31 30.25
C ARG A 605 -35.90 -21.94 30.31
N ALA A 606 -36.13 -23.02 29.56
CA ALA A 606 -37.41 -23.73 29.56
C ALA A 606 -37.77 -24.30 30.94
N ALA A 607 -36.77 -24.66 31.75
CA ALA A 607 -36.95 -25.15 33.11
C ALA A 607 -37.17 -24.04 34.16
N GLY A 608 -37.19 -22.77 33.74
CA GLY A 608 -37.32 -21.59 34.59
C GLY A 608 -36.03 -21.20 35.31
N MET A 609 -34.87 -21.71 34.89
CA MET A 609 -33.56 -21.31 35.41
C MET A 609 -32.92 -20.32 34.45
N ASP A 610 -32.72 -19.09 34.91
CA ASP A 610 -32.02 -18.07 34.11
C ASP A 610 -30.54 -18.48 33.94
N PRO A 611 -30.02 -18.66 32.71
CA PRO A 611 -28.62 -18.98 32.48
C PRO A 611 -27.66 -17.81 32.75
N TYR A 612 -28.17 -16.58 32.87
CA TYR A 612 -27.40 -15.36 33.11
C TYR A 612 -28.10 -14.40 34.08
N PRO A 613 -28.29 -14.80 35.35
CA PRO A 613 -29.00 -13.99 36.34
C PRO A 613 -28.32 -12.63 36.56
N LEU A 614 -29.13 -11.57 36.69
CA LEU A 614 -28.65 -10.24 37.08
C LEU A 614 -28.32 -10.20 38.58
N GLY A 615 -27.34 -9.39 38.97
CA GLY A 615 -26.93 -9.25 40.38
C GLY A 615 -28.11 -8.93 41.31
N GLY A 616 -28.32 -9.75 42.35
CA GLY A 616 -29.45 -9.65 43.29
C GLY A 616 -30.62 -10.60 43.00
N SER A 617 -30.67 -11.24 41.83
CA SER A 617 -31.68 -12.28 41.49
C SER A 617 -31.26 -13.71 41.88
N LEU A 618 -30.02 -13.88 42.35
CA LEU A 618 -29.51 -15.12 42.95
C LEU A 618 -30.32 -15.42 44.23
N GLY A 619 -31.38 -16.22 44.10
CA GLY A 619 -32.23 -16.64 45.22
C GLY A 619 -33.67 -16.15 45.22
N SER A 620 -34.22 -15.70 44.09
CA SER A 620 -35.64 -15.35 44.00
C SER A 620 -36.56 -16.59 43.98
N THR A 621 -36.81 -17.18 45.14
CA THR A 621 -38.19 -17.46 45.57
C THR A 621 -38.53 -16.45 46.67
N SER A 622 -39.07 -15.30 46.27
CA SER A 622 -39.86 -14.39 47.11
C SER A 622 -39.31 -14.10 48.52
N ALA A 623 -38.13 -13.48 48.62
CA ALA A 623 -37.78 -12.56 49.70
C ALA A 623 -36.51 -11.78 49.33
N PRO A 624 -36.50 -10.43 49.38
CA PRO A 624 -35.27 -9.67 49.27
C PRO A 624 -34.52 -9.84 50.60
N VAL A 625 -33.55 -10.75 50.66
CA VAL A 625 -32.60 -10.79 51.77
C VAL A 625 -31.60 -9.66 51.53
N LEU A 626 -31.88 -8.48 52.08
CA LEU A 626 -30.85 -7.48 52.34
C LEU A 626 -29.75 -8.16 53.17
N GLY A 627 -28.57 -8.39 52.58
CA GLY A 627 -27.39 -8.96 53.27
C GLY A 627 -26.51 -9.93 52.46
N VAL A 628 -26.90 -10.34 51.24
CA VAL A 628 -26.24 -11.45 50.50
C VAL A 628 -24.83 -11.13 49.96
N LYS A 629 -24.45 -9.86 49.83
CA LYS A 629 -23.08 -9.51 49.38
C LYS A 629 -21.99 -9.97 50.36
N ASP A 630 -22.30 -10.08 51.65
CA ASP A 630 -21.33 -10.51 52.68
C ASP A 630 -21.31 -12.05 52.88
N ALA A 631 -22.18 -12.80 52.21
CA ALA A 631 -22.32 -14.26 52.38
C ALA A 631 -21.80 -15.10 51.20
N LEU A 632 -21.65 -14.50 50.00
CA LEU A 632 -21.09 -15.18 48.82
C LEU A 632 -19.56 -15.22 48.91
N ARG A 633 -19.00 -16.42 48.93
CA ARG A 633 -17.55 -16.64 49.04
C ARG A 633 -16.98 -17.17 47.73
N SER A 634 -15.74 -16.77 47.44
CA SER A 634 -14.91 -17.38 46.40
C SER A 634 -14.52 -18.81 46.81
N VAL A 635 -14.11 -19.66 45.86
CA VAL A 635 -13.57 -21.00 46.15
C VAL A 635 -12.34 -20.87 47.07
N LYS A 636 -11.48 -19.88 46.81
CA LYS A 636 -10.27 -19.65 47.59
C LYS A 636 -10.57 -19.25 49.04
N ASP A 637 -11.57 -18.42 49.26
CA ASP A 637 -11.98 -18.02 50.62
C ASP A 637 -12.67 -19.16 51.35
N ALA A 638 -13.45 -19.99 50.65
CA ALA A 638 -14.04 -21.20 51.23
C ALA A 638 -12.95 -22.17 51.72
N LEU A 639 -11.94 -22.44 50.88
CA LEU A 639 -10.82 -23.32 51.24
C LEU A 639 -10.03 -22.81 52.45
N ARG A 640 -9.80 -21.49 52.56
CA ARG A 640 -9.18 -20.90 53.75
C ARG A 640 -9.94 -21.18 55.04
N ILE A 641 -11.27 -21.13 55.00
CA ILE A 641 -12.10 -21.43 56.16
C ILE A 641 -12.07 -22.92 56.46
N PHE A 642 -12.13 -23.77 55.42
CA PHE A 642 -12.09 -25.22 55.57
C PHE A 642 -10.76 -25.72 56.14
N SER A 643 -9.67 -24.98 55.94
CA SER A 643 -8.38 -25.24 56.58
C SER A 643 -8.26 -24.81 58.05
N SER A 644 -9.28 -24.18 58.64
CA SER A 644 -9.25 -23.71 60.03
C SER A 644 -9.67 -24.81 61.02
N GLU A 645 -9.09 -24.81 62.23
CA GLU A 645 -9.39 -25.82 63.26
C GLU A 645 -10.86 -25.77 63.77
N ASN A 646 -11.56 -24.66 63.56
CA ASN A 646 -12.90 -24.42 64.10
C ASN A 646 -13.86 -23.95 62.99
N ILE A 647 -14.22 -24.88 62.10
CA ILE A 647 -15.10 -24.61 60.96
C ILE A 647 -16.52 -24.36 61.46
N PRO A 648 -17.16 -23.21 61.14
CA PRO A 648 -18.54 -22.95 61.53
C PRO A 648 -19.48 -24.01 60.98
N ASN A 649 -20.40 -24.50 61.81
CA ASN A 649 -21.44 -25.47 61.41
C ASN A 649 -22.60 -24.76 60.68
N SER A 650 -22.26 -23.90 59.71
CA SER A 650 -23.16 -23.03 58.95
C SER A 650 -23.14 -23.37 57.47
N GLU A 651 -24.21 -23.05 56.75
CA GLU A 651 -24.20 -23.11 55.29
C GLU A 651 -23.33 -22.00 54.69
N PHE A 652 -22.56 -22.38 53.67
CA PHE A 652 -21.76 -21.51 52.84
C PHE A 652 -22.43 -21.36 51.49
N MET A 653 -22.32 -20.19 50.89
CA MET A 653 -22.65 -19.98 49.47
C MET A 653 -21.35 -19.72 48.72
N VAL A 654 -20.99 -20.61 47.80
CA VAL A 654 -19.75 -20.59 47.05
C VAL A 654 -20.07 -20.44 45.56
N SER A 655 -19.41 -19.52 44.87
CA SER A 655 -19.45 -19.45 43.41
C SER A 655 -18.10 -19.87 42.83
N GLY A 656 -18.13 -20.59 41.71
CA GLY A 656 -16.92 -21.04 41.05
C GLY A 656 -17.19 -21.58 39.65
N ARG A 657 -16.12 -21.69 38.87
CA ARG A 657 -16.18 -22.24 37.52
C ARG A 657 -16.04 -23.76 37.56
N ILE A 658 -16.87 -24.48 36.82
CA ILE A 658 -16.81 -25.93 36.71
C ILE A 658 -15.58 -26.32 35.88
N ARG A 659 -14.61 -26.99 36.52
CA ARG A 659 -13.47 -27.65 35.86
C ARG A 659 -13.85 -29.03 35.34
N ALA A 660 -14.61 -29.79 36.11
CA ALA A 660 -14.97 -31.17 35.79
C ALA A 660 -16.33 -31.56 36.39
N LEU A 661 -17.02 -32.50 35.72
CA LEU A 661 -18.28 -33.08 36.15
C LEU A 661 -18.20 -34.60 36.09
N ARG A 662 -18.67 -35.28 37.14
CA ARG A 662 -18.77 -36.75 37.20
C ARG A 662 -20.14 -37.17 37.71
N ASN A 663 -20.92 -37.82 36.85
CA ASN A 663 -22.30 -38.20 37.13
C ASN A 663 -22.40 -39.71 37.48
N HIS A 664 -22.96 -40.03 38.65
CA HIS A 664 -23.22 -41.40 39.10
C HIS A 664 -24.73 -41.67 39.30
N GLY A 665 -25.60 -40.91 38.62
CA GLY A 665 -27.05 -41.08 38.59
C GLY A 665 -27.78 -40.53 39.82
N GLY A 666 -27.42 -41.00 41.02
CA GLY A 666 -27.96 -40.50 42.30
C GLY A 666 -27.17 -39.33 42.90
N VAL A 667 -25.93 -39.16 42.44
CA VAL A 667 -24.98 -38.16 42.92
C VAL A 667 -24.22 -37.57 41.74
N LEU A 668 -24.08 -36.25 41.72
CA LEU A 668 -23.24 -35.53 40.77
C LEU A 668 -22.10 -34.86 41.53
N PHE A 669 -20.86 -35.13 41.11
CA PHE A 669 -19.68 -34.43 41.61
C PHE A 669 -19.31 -33.34 40.61
N ALA A 670 -19.20 -32.10 41.08
CA ALA A 670 -18.64 -30.99 40.33
C ALA A 670 -17.34 -30.54 40.98
N THR A 671 -16.30 -30.32 40.19
CA THR A 671 -15.06 -29.69 40.67
C THR A 671 -15.11 -28.22 40.27
N LEU A 672 -15.18 -27.33 41.25
CA LEU A 672 -15.05 -25.89 41.02
C LEU A 672 -13.58 -25.49 41.02
N ILE A 673 -13.19 -24.57 40.15
CA ILE A 673 -11.84 -24.00 40.08
C ILE A 673 -11.88 -22.47 40.17
N GLU A 674 -10.94 -21.92 40.92
CA GLU A 674 -10.66 -20.49 40.97
C GLU A 674 -9.21 -20.22 41.36
N GLY A 675 -8.49 -19.41 40.59
CA GLY A 675 -7.12 -19.02 40.92
C GLY A 675 -6.13 -20.18 41.08
N GLY A 676 -6.35 -21.30 40.37
CA GLY A 676 -5.55 -22.53 40.44
C GLY A 676 -6.03 -23.53 41.50
N GLU A 677 -6.83 -23.10 42.47
CA GLU A 677 -7.35 -23.94 43.54
C GLU A 677 -8.64 -24.65 43.13
N THR A 678 -8.87 -25.86 43.66
CA THR A 678 -10.06 -26.65 43.33
C THR A 678 -10.86 -27.05 44.56
N LEU A 679 -12.18 -26.98 44.48
CA LEU A 679 -13.12 -27.45 45.51
C LEU A 679 -14.09 -28.48 44.93
N GLN A 680 -14.21 -29.62 45.59
CA GLN A 680 -15.22 -30.61 45.24
C GLN A 680 -16.59 -30.20 45.79
N VAL A 681 -17.61 -30.26 44.93
CA VAL A 681 -19.02 -30.10 45.28
C VAL A 681 -19.73 -31.42 45.07
N VAL A 682 -20.48 -31.87 46.08
CA VAL A 682 -21.30 -33.08 46.02
C VAL A 682 -22.77 -32.69 45.98
N MET A 683 -23.44 -32.99 44.88
CA MET A 683 -24.89 -32.81 44.73
C MET A 683 -25.56 -34.18 44.84
N ASP A 684 -26.08 -34.50 46.02
CA ASP A 684 -26.79 -35.75 46.29
C ASP A 684 -28.31 -35.56 46.14
N ARG A 685 -28.98 -36.52 45.49
CA ARG A 685 -30.44 -36.46 45.23
C ARG A 685 -31.26 -36.23 46.50
N SER A 686 -30.86 -36.80 47.63
CA SER A 686 -31.56 -36.68 48.91
C SER A 686 -31.48 -35.26 49.49
N LEU A 687 -30.51 -34.46 49.07
CA LEU A 687 -30.27 -33.10 49.59
C LEU A 687 -30.74 -32.01 48.61
N VAL A 688 -30.32 -32.08 47.33
CA VAL A 688 -30.67 -31.05 46.33
C VAL A 688 -32.04 -31.29 45.66
N GLY A 689 -32.59 -32.51 45.79
CA GLY A 689 -33.83 -32.92 45.13
C GLY A 689 -33.64 -33.36 43.67
N GLU A 690 -34.57 -34.22 43.20
CA GLU A 690 -34.49 -34.85 41.87
C GLU A 690 -34.54 -33.85 40.71
N ARG A 691 -35.38 -32.81 40.80
CA ARG A 691 -35.52 -31.79 39.74
C ARG A 691 -34.20 -31.05 39.49
N LEU A 692 -33.58 -30.52 40.54
CA LEU A 692 -32.34 -29.75 40.43
C LEU A 692 -31.14 -30.63 40.06
N LEU A 693 -31.08 -31.87 40.56
CA LEU A 693 -30.04 -32.82 40.16
C LEU A 693 -30.15 -33.19 38.68
N SER A 694 -31.38 -33.45 38.19
CA SER A 694 -31.63 -33.77 36.78
C SER A 694 -31.23 -32.61 35.87
N LEU A 695 -31.58 -31.36 36.22
CA LEU A 695 -31.15 -30.17 35.49
C LEU A 695 -29.62 -30.03 35.48
N ALA A 696 -28.96 -30.25 36.61
CA ALA A 696 -27.51 -30.17 36.70
C ALA A 696 -26.84 -31.21 35.79
N SER A 697 -27.29 -32.47 35.88
CA SER A 697 -26.69 -33.60 35.17
C SER A 697 -26.82 -33.53 33.65
N ARG A 698 -27.85 -32.83 33.13
CA ARG A 698 -28.14 -32.73 31.70
C ARG A 698 -27.60 -31.44 31.08
N ASN A 699 -27.53 -30.36 31.85
CA ASN A 699 -27.34 -29.02 31.29
C ASN A 699 -26.13 -28.27 31.87
N LEU A 700 -25.40 -28.80 32.86
CA LEU A 700 -24.11 -28.23 33.26
C LEU A 700 -23.00 -28.77 32.37
N ASP A 701 -22.14 -27.87 31.93
CA ASP A 701 -20.97 -28.16 31.12
C ASP A 701 -19.70 -27.66 31.80
N THR A 702 -18.57 -28.24 31.40
CA THR A 702 -17.26 -27.72 31.79
C THR A 702 -17.11 -26.27 31.31
N GLY A 703 -16.65 -25.41 32.20
CA GLY A 703 -16.50 -23.97 31.99
C GLY A 703 -17.68 -23.13 32.47
N ASP A 704 -18.84 -23.71 32.81
CA ASP A 704 -19.94 -22.96 33.40
C ASP A 704 -19.54 -22.35 34.75
N ILE A 705 -20.10 -21.21 35.12
CA ILE A 705 -19.99 -20.65 36.47
C ILE A 705 -21.31 -20.94 37.19
N ILE A 706 -21.22 -21.57 38.35
CA ILE A 706 -22.38 -21.87 39.20
C ILE A 706 -22.20 -21.28 40.58
N THR A 707 -23.31 -21.07 41.26
CA THR A 707 -23.36 -20.73 42.68
C THR A 707 -24.01 -21.87 43.43
N VAL A 708 -23.34 -22.37 44.46
CA VAL A 708 -23.76 -23.52 45.26
C VAL A 708 -23.88 -23.10 46.71
N ARG A 709 -25.01 -23.42 47.34
CA ARG A 709 -25.20 -23.29 48.78
C ARG A 709 -25.14 -24.68 49.40
N GLY A 710 -24.43 -24.83 50.51
CA GLY A 710 -24.21 -26.13 51.14
C GLY A 710 -23.37 -26.06 52.41
N THR A 711 -23.11 -27.21 53.03
CA THR A 711 -22.27 -27.33 54.23
C THR A 711 -20.92 -27.96 53.91
N TYR A 712 -19.90 -27.65 54.71
CA TYR A 712 -18.62 -28.35 54.65
C TYR A 712 -18.78 -29.79 55.16
N GLY A 713 -18.14 -30.74 54.49
CA GLY A 713 -18.08 -32.13 54.90
C GLY A 713 -17.04 -32.91 54.09
N ALA A 714 -17.12 -34.24 54.16
CA ALA A 714 -16.29 -35.12 53.35
C ALA A 714 -17.17 -36.09 52.57
N SER A 715 -16.77 -36.39 51.34
CA SER A 715 -17.34 -37.49 50.58
C SER A 715 -16.87 -38.84 51.15
N ARG A 716 -17.48 -39.96 50.72
CA ARG A 716 -17.25 -41.29 51.32
C ARG A 716 -15.80 -41.78 51.30
N ASN A 717 -14.97 -41.26 50.40
CA ASN A 717 -13.55 -41.58 50.29
C ASN A 717 -12.65 -40.65 51.13
N GLY A 718 -13.23 -39.77 51.95
CA GLY A 718 -12.51 -38.80 52.77
C GLY A 718 -12.14 -37.50 52.05
N THR A 719 -12.48 -37.31 50.77
CA THR A 719 -12.22 -36.03 50.08
C THR A 719 -13.12 -34.93 50.63
N GLU A 720 -12.51 -33.85 51.13
CA GLU A 720 -13.20 -32.64 51.58
C GLU A 720 -14.09 -32.07 50.48
N SER A 721 -15.29 -31.61 50.84
CA SER A 721 -16.30 -31.21 49.87
C SER A 721 -17.31 -30.22 50.43
N LEU A 722 -17.87 -29.41 49.54
CA LEU A 722 -19.11 -28.71 49.80
C LEU A 722 -20.30 -29.63 49.45
N ILE A 723 -21.05 -30.04 50.46
CA ILE A 723 -22.25 -30.84 50.28
C ILE A 723 -23.41 -29.90 49.96
N ALA A 724 -23.87 -29.91 48.70
CA ALA A 724 -24.82 -28.94 48.19
C ALA A 724 -26.25 -29.18 48.71
N SER A 725 -26.91 -28.12 49.18
CA SER A 725 -28.34 -28.06 49.42
C SER A 725 -29.10 -27.47 48.23
N ILE A 726 -28.50 -26.49 47.52
CA ILE A 726 -29.07 -25.92 46.29
C ILE A 726 -27.96 -25.38 45.38
N TRP A 727 -28.20 -25.37 44.07
CA TRP A 727 -27.33 -24.73 43.10
C TRP A 727 -28.13 -23.83 42.15
N HIS A 728 -27.47 -22.80 41.62
CA HIS A 728 -27.98 -21.91 40.60
C HIS A 728 -26.93 -21.70 39.51
N MET A 729 -27.38 -21.54 38.26
CA MET A 729 -26.51 -21.05 37.20
C MET A 729 -26.13 -19.60 37.49
N ALA A 730 -24.85 -19.24 37.36
CA ALA A 730 -24.39 -17.85 37.42
C ALA A 730 -24.01 -17.34 36.02
N SER A 731 -23.39 -18.20 35.20
CA SER A 731 -23.12 -17.89 33.79
C SER A 731 -22.87 -19.16 33.00
N LYS A 732 -23.65 -19.36 31.94
CA LYS A 732 -23.48 -20.47 31.01
C LYS A 732 -22.29 -20.21 30.07
N SER A 733 -21.38 -21.18 29.92
CA SER A 733 -20.29 -21.11 28.94
C SER A 733 -20.70 -21.72 27.62
N LEU A 734 -20.73 -20.92 26.54
CA LEU A 734 -21.05 -21.38 25.18
C LEU A 734 -19.87 -21.99 24.43
N HIS A 735 -18.66 -21.80 24.95
CA HIS A 735 -17.44 -22.39 24.40
C HIS A 735 -16.83 -23.36 25.42
N PRO A 736 -16.24 -24.47 24.95
CA PRO A 736 -15.40 -25.31 25.79
C PRO A 736 -14.17 -24.53 26.26
N ILE A 737 -13.77 -24.79 27.50
CA ILE A 737 -12.53 -24.25 28.06
C ILE A 737 -11.47 -25.36 28.03
N PRO A 738 -10.39 -25.20 27.27
CA PRO A 738 -9.33 -26.20 27.14
C PRO A 738 -8.37 -26.17 28.35
N PHE A 739 -8.83 -26.60 29.52
CA PHE A 739 -8.03 -26.56 30.76
C PHE A 739 -6.67 -27.29 30.70
N ASP A 740 -6.53 -28.31 29.86
CA ASP A 740 -5.31 -29.14 29.82
C ASP A 740 -4.57 -29.09 28.45
N SER A 741 -5.09 -28.35 27.46
CA SER A 741 -4.61 -28.43 26.06
C SER A 741 -4.39 -27.06 25.40
N PHE A 742 -4.39 -25.98 26.18
CA PHE A 742 -4.24 -24.63 25.65
C PHE A 742 -2.78 -24.18 25.63
N THR A 743 -1.97 -24.70 24.72
CA THR A 743 -0.51 -24.44 24.71
C THR A 743 -0.02 -23.65 23.49
N ASP A 744 -0.87 -23.42 22.50
CA ASP A 744 -0.50 -22.71 21.27
C ASP A 744 -0.17 -21.23 21.54
N PRO A 745 1.06 -20.76 21.27
CA PRO A 745 1.48 -19.38 21.59
C PRO A 745 0.61 -18.30 20.94
N GLU A 746 0.15 -18.50 19.71
CA GLU A 746 -0.68 -17.51 19.02
C GLU A 746 -2.09 -17.45 19.62
N ALA A 747 -2.70 -18.61 19.88
CA ALA A 747 -3.99 -18.68 20.55
C ALA A 747 -3.96 -18.08 21.97
N LEU A 748 -2.87 -18.27 22.73
CA LEU A 748 -2.70 -17.69 24.07
C LEU A 748 -2.76 -16.16 24.03
N LEU A 749 -2.09 -15.54 23.06
CA LEU A 749 -2.10 -14.10 22.87
C LEU A 749 -3.48 -13.57 22.42
N ARG A 750 -4.11 -14.25 21.45
CA ARG A 750 -5.40 -13.81 20.89
C ARG A 750 -6.56 -14.02 21.87
N ARG A 751 -6.55 -15.12 22.62
CA ARG A 751 -7.60 -15.47 23.59
C ARG A 751 -7.07 -15.34 25.01
N ARG A 752 -6.48 -14.17 25.32
CA ARG A 752 -5.83 -13.90 26.60
C ARG A 752 -6.73 -14.12 27.82
N SER A 753 -8.04 -13.87 27.72
CA SER A 753 -8.99 -14.20 28.80
C SER A 753 -9.10 -15.71 29.08
N THR A 754 -8.93 -16.55 28.05
CA THR A 754 -8.86 -18.02 28.20
C THR A 754 -7.50 -18.44 28.76
N ASP A 755 -6.42 -17.83 28.29
CA ASP A 755 -5.08 -18.06 28.82
C ASP A 755 -5.00 -17.77 30.33
N LEU A 756 -5.41 -16.58 30.77
CA LEU A 756 -5.43 -16.19 32.19
C LEU A 756 -6.30 -17.09 33.06
N LEU A 757 -7.28 -17.77 32.46
CA LEU A 757 -8.15 -18.71 33.14
C LEU A 757 -7.50 -20.10 33.27
N VAL A 758 -6.78 -20.55 32.25
CA VAL A 758 -6.15 -21.88 32.19
C VAL A 758 -4.79 -21.88 32.89
N HIS A 759 -4.03 -20.79 32.80
CA HIS A 759 -2.70 -20.62 33.41
C HIS A 759 -2.74 -19.58 34.54
N PRO A 760 -3.00 -19.99 35.79
CA PRO A 760 -3.06 -19.08 36.92
C PRO A 760 -1.73 -18.33 37.18
N ASP A 761 -0.59 -18.89 36.75
CA ASP A 761 0.73 -18.24 36.84
C ASP A 761 0.82 -16.97 35.97
N GLN A 762 0.11 -16.91 34.84
CA GLN A 762 0.05 -15.69 34.02
C GLN A 762 -0.66 -14.55 34.76
N MET A 763 -1.64 -14.87 35.60
CA MET A 763 -2.26 -13.88 36.50
C MET A 763 -1.29 -13.39 37.56
N GLN A 764 -0.33 -14.23 37.99
CA GLN A 764 0.70 -13.83 38.94
C GLN A 764 1.63 -12.76 38.34
N ASN A 765 1.95 -12.82 37.04
CA ASN A 765 2.71 -11.77 36.36
C ASN A 765 2.00 -10.41 36.39
N LEU A 766 0.66 -10.39 36.24
CA LEU A 766 -0.13 -9.16 36.33
C LEU A 766 -0.19 -8.61 37.76
N ARG A 767 -0.22 -9.47 38.77
CA ARG A 767 -0.10 -9.06 40.18
C ARG A 767 1.29 -8.51 40.48
N LEU A 768 2.35 -9.13 39.94
CA LEU A 768 3.72 -8.66 40.04
C LEU A 768 3.85 -7.26 39.43
N ARG A 769 3.33 -7.04 38.21
CA ARG A 769 3.23 -5.73 37.58
C ARG A 769 2.61 -4.68 38.51
N THR A 770 1.49 -5.05 39.14
CA THR A 770 0.79 -4.16 40.09
C THR A 770 1.65 -3.82 41.31
N ALA A 771 2.38 -4.78 41.85
CA ALA A 771 3.29 -4.56 42.98
C ALA A 771 4.45 -3.63 42.61
N VAL A 772 5.06 -3.81 41.42
CA VAL A 772 6.12 -2.95 40.89
C VAL A 772 5.63 -1.51 40.75
N ILE A 773 4.51 -1.28 40.07
CA ILE A 773 3.95 0.07 39.87
C ILE A 773 3.67 0.76 41.22
N LYS A 774 3.13 0.02 42.20
CA LYS A 774 2.90 0.56 43.55
C LYS A 774 4.20 0.94 44.26
N ALA A 775 5.25 0.13 44.14
CA ALA A 775 6.55 0.41 44.75
C ALA A 775 7.20 1.66 44.14
N LEU A 776 7.16 1.79 42.80
CA LEU A 776 7.68 2.96 42.10
C LEU A 776 6.99 4.26 42.56
N ARG A 777 5.65 4.27 42.59
CA ARG A 777 4.88 5.42 43.09
C ARG A 777 5.22 5.74 44.54
N ALA A 778 5.22 4.73 45.42
CA ALA A 778 5.51 4.94 46.83
C ALA A 778 6.91 5.55 47.07
N ARG A 779 7.92 5.17 46.27
CA ARG A 779 9.25 5.77 46.37
C ARG A 779 9.28 7.22 45.91
N LEU A 780 8.61 7.54 44.80
CA LEU A 780 8.52 8.91 44.28
C LEU A 780 7.74 9.83 45.22
N ASP A 781 6.64 9.34 45.78
CA ASP A 781 5.86 10.05 46.80
C ASP A 781 6.72 10.35 48.04
N ALA A 782 7.53 9.39 48.49
CA ALA A 782 8.45 9.57 49.61
C ALA A 782 9.57 10.58 49.32
N GLU A 783 9.95 10.76 48.06
CA GLU A 783 10.93 11.73 47.58
C GLU A 783 10.32 13.11 47.26
N GLY A 784 9.01 13.27 47.44
CA GLY A 784 8.29 14.53 47.24
C GLY A 784 7.99 14.86 45.78
N PHE A 785 7.94 13.86 44.89
CA PHE A 785 7.51 14.07 43.51
C PHE A 785 5.98 14.17 43.40
N LEU A 786 5.51 15.01 42.48
CA LEU A 786 4.10 15.14 42.12
C LEU A 786 3.79 14.32 40.86
N GLU A 787 2.84 13.37 40.94
CA GLU A 787 2.32 12.68 39.76
C GLU A 787 1.44 13.66 38.95
N VAL A 788 1.72 13.78 37.65
CA VAL A 788 0.99 14.66 36.72
C VAL A 788 0.53 13.90 35.47
N GLU A 789 -0.40 14.47 34.74
CA GLU A 789 -0.86 13.95 33.44
C GLU A 789 -0.61 15.01 32.36
N THR A 790 0.20 14.66 31.35
CA THR A 790 0.42 15.50 30.17
C THR A 790 -0.39 14.99 28.96
N PRO A 791 -0.58 15.81 27.91
CA PRO A 791 -1.33 15.39 26.73
C PRO A 791 -0.77 14.11 26.08
N ILE A 792 -1.65 13.20 25.66
CA ILE A 792 -1.30 12.04 24.82
C ILE A 792 -1.36 12.40 23.32
N LEU A 793 -2.21 13.35 22.95
CA LEU A 793 -2.34 13.85 21.59
C LEU A 793 -1.51 15.12 21.44
N HIS A 794 -0.52 15.09 20.56
CA HIS A 794 0.42 16.18 20.29
C HIS A 794 0.24 16.74 18.89
N THR A 795 0.46 18.04 18.72
CA THR A 795 0.49 18.70 17.40
C THR A 795 1.86 18.64 16.74
N VAL A 796 2.91 18.45 17.54
CA VAL A 796 4.32 18.35 17.12
C VAL A 796 4.89 17.11 17.78
N HIS A 797 5.56 16.23 17.04
CA HIS A 797 6.19 15.05 17.65
C HIS A 797 7.60 15.37 18.16
N GLY A 798 7.87 15.04 19.43
CA GLY A 798 9.15 15.30 20.08
C GLY A 798 9.30 14.56 21.40
N GLY A 799 10.44 14.75 22.07
CA GLY A 799 10.77 14.10 23.35
C GLY A 799 11.42 12.71 23.21
N ALA A 800 11.36 12.08 22.04
CA ALA A 800 12.16 10.91 21.71
C ALA A 800 12.48 10.87 20.21
N SER A 801 13.44 10.04 19.81
CA SER A 801 13.67 9.68 18.41
C SER A 801 12.90 8.39 18.11
N ALA A 802 11.67 8.53 17.62
CA ALA A 802 10.75 7.42 17.39
C ALA A 802 9.67 7.81 16.39
N ARG A 803 9.18 6.86 15.60
CA ARG A 803 8.11 7.14 14.63
C ARG A 803 6.77 7.26 15.35
N PRO A 804 6.01 8.36 15.21
CA PRO A 804 4.72 8.51 15.89
C PRO A 804 3.58 7.77 15.16
N PHE A 805 2.51 7.47 15.90
CA PHE A 805 1.20 7.20 15.31
C PHE A 805 0.53 8.52 14.93
N ARG A 806 0.00 8.61 13.72
CA ARG A 806 -0.75 9.78 13.23
C ARG A 806 -2.25 9.53 13.31
N THR A 807 -3.00 10.54 13.72
CA THR A 807 -4.46 10.55 13.80
C THR A 807 -4.99 11.94 13.40
N TYR A 808 -6.30 12.09 13.35
CA TYR A 808 -6.95 13.34 12.93
C TYR A 808 -8.05 13.72 13.91
N ILE A 809 -8.11 15.00 14.29
CA ILE A 809 -9.15 15.52 15.17
C ILE A 809 -10.24 16.24 14.37
N ASN A 810 -11.40 15.58 14.25
CA ASN A 810 -12.56 16.12 13.52
C ASN A 810 -13.02 17.49 14.05
N ALA A 811 -12.83 17.77 15.35
CA ALA A 811 -13.30 19.01 15.97
C ALA A 811 -12.56 20.26 15.45
N TYR A 812 -11.27 20.12 15.11
CA TYR A 812 -10.43 21.24 14.65
C TYR A 812 -10.02 21.11 13.18
N GLY A 813 -10.17 19.91 12.62
CA GLY A 813 -9.75 19.63 11.26
C GLY A 813 -8.23 19.52 11.11
N GLU A 814 -7.55 19.02 12.14
CA GLU A 814 -6.08 19.02 12.23
C GLU A 814 -5.53 17.59 12.38
N ASP A 815 -4.33 17.36 11.83
CA ASP A 815 -3.57 16.14 12.08
C ASP A 815 -2.89 16.21 13.45
N LEU A 816 -2.90 15.11 14.18
CA LEU A 816 -2.27 14.94 15.49
C LEU A 816 -1.40 13.70 15.50
N THR A 817 -0.48 13.65 16.46
CA THR A 817 0.33 12.48 16.76
C THR A 817 -0.01 11.95 18.16
N LEU A 818 0.10 10.64 18.36
CA LEU A 818 0.19 10.09 19.71
C LEU A 818 1.61 10.33 20.24
N ARG A 819 1.72 10.68 21.51
CA ARG A 819 3.01 10.96 22.15
C ARG A 819 3.97 9.77 22.08
N ILE A 820 5.23 10.08 21.84
CA ILE A 820 6.35 9.14 21.88
C ILE A 820 7.14 9.21 23.21
N ALA A 821 6.98 10.32 23.93
CA ALA A 821 7.46 10.61 25.28
C ALA A 821 6.70 11.82 25.87
N PRO A 822 6.47 11.90 27.20
CA PRO A 822 5.95 13.10 27.87
C PRO A 822 6.99 14.19 28.17
N GLU A 823 8.28 13.93 27.97
CA GLU A 823 9.43 14.79 28.31
C GLU A 823 9.21 16.29 28.11
N LEU A 824 8.84 16.73 26.90
CA LEU A 824 8.76 18.17 26.59
C LEU A 824 7.71 18.89 27.46
N TYR A 825 6.61 18.22 27.79
CA TYR A 825 5.57 18.77 28.65
C TYR A 825 5.97 18.75 30.13
N LEU A 826 6.68 17.71 30.58
CA LEU A 826 7.20 17.67 31.95
C LEU A 826 8.23 18.77 32.20
N LYS A 827 9.10 19.07 31.22
CA LYS A 827 10.01 20.22 31.26
C LYS A 827 9.28 21.57 31.33
N ARG A 828 8.18 21.73 30.57
CA ARG A 828 7.32 22.93 30.66
C ARG A 828 6.74 23.11 32.07
N LEU A 829 6.34 22.02 32.75
CA LEU A 829 5.86 22.09 34.14
C LEU A 829 6.97 22.52 35.11
N VAL A 830 8.20 22.02 34.90
CA VAL A 830 9.38 22.45 35.65
C VAL A 830 9.66 23.95 35.48
N VAL A 831 9.59 24.48 34.25
CA VAL A 831 9.63 25.93 33.98
C VAL A 831 8.51 26.66 34.73
N GLY A 832 7.31 26.08 34.76
CA GLY A 832 6.16 26.59 35.51
C GLY A 832 6.30 26.56 37.03
N GLY A 833 7.39 26.00 37.57
CA GLY A 833 7.67 25.97 39.00
C GLY A 833 6.98 24.83 39.76
N SER A 834 6.65 23.72 39.09
CA SER A 834 5.97 22.56 39.71
C SER A 834 6.76 21.85 40.81
N GLY A 835 8.07 22.10 40.92
CA GLY A 835 8.96 21.28 41.74
C GLY A 835 9.24 19.91 41.09
N PRO A 836 9.66 18.90 41.86
CA PRO A 836 9.85 17.54 41.34
C PRO A 836 8.53 16.94 40.84
N VAL A 837 8.50 16.48 39.59
CA VAL A 837 7.30 15.94 38.92
C VAL A 837 7.60 14.61 38.25
N TYR A 838 6.59 13.76 38.12
CA TYR A 838 6.69 12.53 37.34
C TYR A 838 5.38 12.20 36.63
N GLU A 839 5.46 11.42 35.56
CA GLU A 839 4.31 10.78 34.94
C GLU A 839 4.59 9.28 34.77
N LEU A 840 3.66 8.46 35.26
CA LEU A 840 3.63 7.02 34.97
C LEU A 840 2.47 6.75 34.01
N GLY A 841 2.79 6.74 32.72
CA GLY A 841 1.80 6.82 31.65
C GLY A 841 2.15 5.94 30.45
N ARG A 842 1.38 6.10 29.37
CA ARG A 842 1.55 5.30 28.14
C ARG A 842 2.17 6.09 27.01
N ASP A 843 3.12 5.47 26.33
CA ASP A 843 3.72 5.99 25.10
C ASP A 843 3.42 5.08 23.91
N PHE A 844 3.47 5.66 22.73
CA PHE A 844 3.05 5.03 21.48
C PHE A 844 4.12 5.21 20.42
N ARG A 845 4.80 4.13 20.03
CA ARG A 845 5.86 4.13 19.00
C ARG A 845 5.47 3.19 17.86
N ASN A 846 5.41 3.74 16.65
CA ASN A 846 4.96 3.05 15.44
C ASN A 846 6.13 2.30 14.76
N GLU A 847 6.66 1.33 15.51
CA GLU A 847 7.87 0.57 15.18
C GLU A 847 7.59 -0.94 15.18
N GLY A 848 8.62 -1.76 14.99
CA GLY A 848 8.52 -3.21 15.04
C GLY A 848 8.11 -3.73 16.42
N ALA A 849 7.25 -4.75 16.47
CA ALA A 849 6.87 -5.44 17.69
C ALA A 849 7.61 -6.79 17.81
N ASP A 850 8.33 -7.00 18.92
CA ASP A 850 9.14 -8.19 19.16
C ASP A 850 8.96 -8.73 20.60
N ALA A 851 9.97 -9.43 21.16
CA ALA A 851 9.92 -9.97 22.52
C ALA A 851 10.06 -8.90 23.63
N THR A 852 10.60 -7.72 23.29
CA THR A 852 10.88 -6.59 24.18
C THR A 852 10.14 -5.30 23.79
N HIS A 853 9.63 -5.21 22.56
CA HIS A 853 8.95 -4.04 22.01
C HIS A 853 7.48 -4.33 21.74
N ASN A 854 6.61 -3.45 22.25
CA ASN A 854 5.18 -3.42 21.94
C ASN A 854 4.83 -1.99 21.52
N PRO A 855 3.99 -1.76 20.50
CA PRO A 855 3.74 -0.40 19.98
C PRO A 855 3.12 0.57 20.98
N GLU A 856 2.50 0.03 22.04
CA GLU A 856 1.99 0.78 23.19
C GLU A 856 2.64 0.23 24.47
N PHE A 857 3.37 1.04 25.23
CA PHE A 857 4.13 0.58 26.41
C PHE A 857 4.17 1.65 27.51
N THR A 858 4.30 1.19 28.75
CA THR A 858 4.26 2.01 29.97
C THR A 858 5.65 2.49 30.33
N VAL A 859 5.79 3.80 30.47
CA VAL A 859 7.01 4.47 30.93
C VAL A 859 6.75 5.17 32.25
N LEU A 860 7.83 5.37 33.00
CA LEU A 860 7.90 6.31 34.09
C LEU A 860 8.90 7.39 33.68
N GLU A 861 8.46 8.62 33.55
CA GLU A 861 9.35 9.77 33.40
C GLU A 861 9.30 10.67 34.63
N ALA A 862 10.45 11.12 35.14
CA ALA A 862 10.56 11.93 36.34
C ALA A 862 11.60 13.04 36.19
N TYR A 863 11.24 14.27 36.59
CA TYR A 863 12.08 15.46 36.49
C TYR A 863 12.22 16.14 37.85
N ARG A 864 13.47 16.40 38.25
CA ARG A 864 13.80 17.03 39.54
C ARG A 864 14.60 18.32 39.33
N PRO A 865 14.03 19.50 39.64
CA PRO A 865 14.78 20.75 39.62
C PRO A 865 15.99 20.70 40.56
N TYR A 866 17.07 21.35 40.15
CA TYR A 866 18.38 21.38 40.78
C TYR A 866 19.04 20.01 40.98
N ALA A 867 18.59 19.00 40.23
CA ALA A 867 19.25 17.71 40.16
C ALA A 867 20.14 17.59 38.91
N ASP A 868 21.09 16.66 38.93
CA ASP A 868 21.86 16.22 37.76
C ASP A 868 21.70 14.72 37.50
N TYR A 869 22.29 14.23 36.40
CA TYR A 869 22.24 12.81 36.05
C TYR A 869 22.75 11.88 37.16
N VAL A 870 23.66 12.31 38.04
CA VAL A 870 24.16 11.49 39.17
C VAL A 870 23.08 11.29 40.23
N GLN A 871 22.32 12.34 40.54
CA GLN A 871 21.18 12.23 41.46
C GLN A 871 20.06 11.38 40.86
N MET A 872 19.80 11.50 39.55
CA MET A 872 18.83 10.65 38.86
C MET A 872 19.27 9.17 38.83
N ARG A 873 20.58 8.90 38.74
CA ARG A 873 21.15 7.55 38.87
C ARG A 873 20.82 6.93 40.22
N GLN A 874 21.04 7.68 41.31
CA GLN A 874 20.75 7.23 42.67
C GLN A 874 19.26 7.00 42.88
N LEU A 875 18.39 7.88 42.34
CA LEU A 875 16.94 7.69 42.38
C LEU A 875 16.55 6.37 41.68
N THR A 876 17.09 6.12 40.50
CA THR A 876 16.79 4.91 39.71
C THR A 876 17.23 3.63 40.41
N GLU A 877 18.43 3.64 41.01
CA GLU A 877 18.92 2.51 41.80
C GLU A 877 17.95 2.20 42.95
N HIS A 878 17.47 3.21 43.67
CA HIS A 878 16.47 3.00 44.72
C HIS A 878 15.13 2.49 44.19
N LEU A 879 14.61 3.06 43.10
CA LEU A 879 13.33 2.66 42.50
C LEU A 879 13.30 1.17 42.14
N ILE A 880 14.37 0.67 41.52
CA ILE A 880 14.45 -0.73 41.10
C ILE A 880 14.69 -1.65 42.31
N LYS A 881 15.51 -1.23 43.29
CA LYS A 881 15.71 -1.99 44.53
C LYS A 881 14.40 -2.13 45.33
N ASP A 882 13.60 -1.06 45.41
CA ASP A 882 12.29 -1.07 46.07
C ASP A 882 11.29 -1.97 45.32
N ALA A 883 11.31 -1.96 43.98
CA ALA A 883 10.52 -2.88 43.17
C ALA A 883 10.92 -4.36 43.38
N ALA A 884 12.22 -4.66 43.44
CA ALA A 884 12.72 -5.99 43.75
C ALA A 884 12.30 -6.44 45.16
N GLN A 885 12.44 -5.56 46.16
CA GLN A 885 12.01 -5.79 47.53
C GLN A 885 10.51 -6.07 47.63
N ALA A 886 9.67 -5.36 46.87
CA ALA A 886 8.22 -5.56 46.85
C ALA A 886 7.80 -6.91 46.23
N VAL A 887 8.57 -7.42 45.27
CA VAL A 887 8.26 -8.66 44.54
C VAL A 887 8.83 -9.89 45.25
N PHE A 888 10.10 -9.85 45.65
CA PHE A 888 10.83 -11.00 46.20
C PHE A 888 10.99 -10.97 47.72
N GLY A 889 10.59 -9.88 48.39
CA GLY A 889 10.84 -9.70 49.83
C GLY A 889 12.32 -9.46 50.18
N SER A 890 13.18 -9.29 49.18
CA SER A 890 14.60 -8.98 49.29
C SER A 890 15.06 -8.19 48.06
N VAL A 891 16.19 -7.49 48.17
CA VAL A 891 16.79 -6.73 47.05
C VAL A 891 17.57 -7.66 46.13
N SER A 892 16.84 -8.53 45.42
CA SER A 892 17.39 -9.55 44.54
C SER A 892 16.84 -9.43 43.12
N LEU A 893 17.67 -9.68 42.10
CA LEU A 893 17.26 -9.67 40.71
C LEU A 893 17.53 -11.03 40.03
N PRO A 894 16.66 -11.47 39.12
CA PRO A 894 16.91 -12.67 38.32
C PRO A 894 17.92 -12.39 37.21
N LEU A 895 19.16 -12.83 37.37
CA LEU A 895 20.27 -12.58 36.44
C LEU A 895 20.71 -13.86 35.73
N GLY A 896 21.12 -13.73 34.46
CA GLY A 896 21.62 -14.82 33.62
C GLY A 896 22.21 -14.29 32.31
N HIS A 897 22.90 -15.14 31.56
CA HIS A 897 23.36 -14.72 30.23
C HIS A 897 22.16 -14.58 29.29
N LYS A 898 22.14 -13.59 28.39
CA LYS A 898 21.01 -13.31 27.47
C LYS A 898 20.57 -14.54 26.62
N ALA A 899 21.50 -15.47 26.35
CA ALA A 899 21.25 -16.72 25.64
C ALA A 899 20.84 -17.92 26.52
N SER A 900 20.87 -17.76 27.86
CA SER A 900 20.51 -18.81 28.82
C SER A 900 19.03 -18.73 29.18
N SER A 901 18.36 -19.88 29.21
CA SER A 901 17.02 -20.04 29.78
C SER A 901 17.03 -20.12 31.31
N GLU A 902 18.19 -20.41 31.91
CA GLU A 902 18.38 -20.44 33.35
C GLU A 902 18.82 -19.06 33.87
N ARG A 903 18.04 -18.50 34.80
CA ARG A 903 18.33 -17.26 35.53
C ARG A 903 18.39 -17.56 37.02
N THR A 904 19.40 -17.02 37.70
CA THR A 904 19.59 -17.18 39.14
C THR A 904 19.20 -15.88 39.84
N VAL A 905 18.32 -15.98 40.85
CA VAL A 905 17.99 -14.85 41.71
C VAL A 905 19.22 -14.51 42.55
N SER A 906 19.81 -13.36 42.28
CA SER A 906 21.08 -12.91 42.86
C SER A 906 20.86 -11.64 43.67
N ASP A 907 21.55 -11.54 44.81
CA ASP A 907 21.51 -10.33 45.65
C ASP A 907 22.21 -9.17 44.93
N VAL A 908 21.50 -8.05 44.77
CA VAL A 908 22.00 -6.82 44.15
C VAL A 908 21.87 -5.62 45.09
N SER A 909 21.81 -5.87 46.40
CA SER A 909 21.68 -4.83 47.43
C SER A 909 22.86 -3.85 47.49
N GLY A 910 24.06 -4.30 47.10
CA GLY A 910 25.27 -3.49 47.01
C GLY A 910 25.23 -2.38 45.95
N PRO A 911 26.28 -1.54 45.88
CA PRO A 911 26.38 -0.49 44.86
C PRO A 911 26.57 -1.08 43.46
N TRP A 912 25.94 -0.48 42.45
CA TRP A 912 26.05 -0.92 41.07
C TRP A 912 27.24 -0.31 40.34
N ARG A 913 27.77 -1.02 39.33
CA ARG A 913 28.92 -0.57 38.54
C ARG A 913 28.55 0.71 37.78
N VAL A 914 29.48 1.66 37.71
CA VAL A 914 29.36 2.89 36.93
C VAL A 914 30.62 3.01 36.06
N VAL A 915 30.45 3.13 34.74
CA VAL A 915 31.56 3.20 33.78
C VAL A 915 31.15 4.04 32.57
N SER A 916 32.05 4.83 31.98
CA SER A 916 31.70 5.59 30.78
C SER A 916 31.54 4.69 29.56
N VAL A 917 30.74 5.09 28.57
CA VAL A 917 30.55 4.33 27.31
C VAL A 917 31.88 4.13 26.59
N CYS A 918 32.72 5.18 26.53
CA CYS A 918 34.03 5.10 25.87
C CYS A 918 34.99 4.15 26.62
N ASP A 919 35.00 4.18 27.95
CA ASP A 919 35.84 3.27 28.75
C ASP A 919 35.37 1.82 28.61
N ALA A 920 34.06 1.58 28.67
CA ALA A 920 33.49 0.24 28.52
C ALA A 920 33.75 -0.35 27.13
N LEU A 921 33.63 0.48 26.08
CA LEU A 921 33.96 0.08 24.72
C LEU A 921 35.48 -0.17 24.57
N SER A 922 36.30 0.68 25.17
CA SER A 922 37.76 0.52 25.17
C SER A 922 38.19 -0.79 25.84
N GLU A 923 37.57 -1.13 26.98
CA GLU A 923 37.77 -2.42 27.67
C GLU A 923 37.37 -3.60 26.77
N ALA A 924 36.22 -3.52 26.09
CA ALA A 924 35.72 -4.58 25.23
C ALA A 924 36.59 -4.80 23.97
N LEU A 925 37.16 -3.73 23.42
CA LEU A 925 38.03 -3.77 22.23
C LEU A 925 39.50 -4.04 22.57
N GLY A 926 39.91 -3.90 23.83
CA GLY A 926 41.30 -4.02 24.28
C GLY A 926 42.21 -2.89 23.77
N ARG A 927 41.63 -1.78 23.31
CA ARG A 927 42.33 -0.57 22.85
C ARG A 927 41.53 0.66 23.23
N ARG A 928 42.20 1.81 23.35
CA ARG A 928 41.50 3.07 23.63
C ARG A 928 40.67 3.51 22.42
N VAL A 929 39.39 3.79 22.66
CA VAL A 929 38.42 4.36 21.72
C VAL A 929 37.60 5.42 22.45
N ASP A 930 37.55 6.61 21.89
CA ASP A 930 36.75 7.75 22.37
C ASP A 930 36.20 8.57 21.19
N VAL A 931 35.40 9.61 21.48
CA VAL A 931 34.80 10.48 20.45
C VAL A 931 35.79 11.29 19.61
N GLN A 932 37.08 11.31 19.97
CA GLN A 932 38.15 11.95 19.20
C GLN A 932 38.92 10.96 18.32
N THR A 933 38.56 9.68 18.36
CA THR A 933 39.16 8.63 17.53
C THR A 933 38.92 8.95 16.06
N ASP A 934 39.93 8.69 15.23
CA ASP A 934 39.85 8.93 13.79
C ASP A 934 38.66 8.19 13.17
N PHE A 935 37.94 8.86 12.28
CA PHE A 935 36.70 8.32 11.70
C PHE A 935 36.94 7.05 10.88
N GLU A 936 38.04 6.98 10.13
CA GLU A 936 38.39 5.77 9.36
C GLU A 936 38.72 4.59 10.28
N GLU A 937 39.29 4.87 11.46
CA GLU A 937 39.54 3.85 12.48
C GLU A 937 38.22 3.31 13.07
N LEU A 938 37.26 4.19 13.37
CA LEU A 938 35.92 3.78 13.84
C LEU A 938 35.18 2.95 12.80
N LEU A 939 35.26 3.33 11.51
CA LEU A 939 34.69 2.56 10.41
C LEU A 939 35.32 1.17 10.30
N ALA A 940 36.65 1.08 10.41
CA ALA A 940 37.35 -0.19 10.38
C ALA A 940 36.94 -1.10 11.55
N LEU A 941 36.77 -0.54 12.76
CA LEU A 941 36.29 -1.27 13.92
C LEU A 941 34.83 -1.75 13.74
N ALA A 942 33.94 -0.89 13.25
CA ALA A 942 32.57 -1.25 12.95
C ALA A 942 32.51 -2.41 11.95
N GLN A 943 33.29 -2.34 10.87
CA GLN A 943 33.38 -3.38 9.86
C GLN A 943 33.95 -4.70 10.43
N GLN A 944 35.00 -4.62 11.27
CA GLN A 944 35.62 -5.79 11.91
C GLN A 944 34.63 -6.55 12.79
N HIS A 945 33.73 -5.83 13.47
CA HIS A 945 32.74 -6.41 14.39
C HIS A 945 31.37 -6.65 13.75
N GLY A 946 31.22 -6.40 12.44
CA GLY A 946 29.97 -6.64 11.72
C GLY A 946 28.87 -5.62 12.01
N VAL A 947 29.21 -4.47 12.59
CA VAL A 947 28.30 -3.35 12.86
C VAL A 947 28.02 -2.61 11.57
N ARG A 948 26.75 -2.35 11.27
CA ARG A 948 26.34 -1.64 10.05
C ARG A 948 26.45 -0.14 10.25
N VAL A 949 27.15 0.54 9.36
CA VAL A 949 27.24 2.00 9.34
C VAL A 949 26.40 2.54 8.18
N HIS A 950 25.53 3.51 8.46
CA HIS A 950 24.64 4.14 7.48
C HIS A 950 25.21 5.48 6.99
N GLU A 951 24.80 5.92 5.80
CA GLU A 951 25.16 7.24 5.28
C GLU A 951 24.62 8.34 6.20
N GLY A 952 25.50 9.21 6.71
CA GLY A 952 25.15 10.30 7.62
C GLY A 952 25.48 10.05 9.11
N MET A 953 25.94 8.86 9.49
CA MET A 953 26.44 8.60 10.85
C MET A 953 27.79 9.30 11.08
N GLY A 954 27.88 10.11 12.13
CA GLY A 954 29.14 10.66 12.62
C GLY A 954 29.86 9.74 13.62
N PRO A 955 31.02 10.18 14.14
CA PRO A 955 31.83 9.39 15.07
C PRO A 955 31.07 8.95 16.33
N GLY A 956 30.21 9.81 16.89
CA GLY A 956 29.45 9.51 18.10
C GLY A 956 28.41 8.41 17.87
N ALA A 957 27.71 8.47 16.75
CA ALA A 957 26.76 7.42 16.36
C ALA A 957 27.44 6.05 16.19
N ILE A 958 28.63 6.01 15.58
CA ILE A 958 29.38 4.75 15.42
C ILE A 958 29.83 4.19 16.77
N VAL A 959 30.26 5.06 17.70
CA VAL A 959 30.64 4.65 19.06
C VAL A 959 29.46 4.02 19.80
N GLU A 960 28.25 4.59 19.69
CA GLU A 960 27.05 4.06 20.32
C GLU A 960 26.62 2.70 19.72
N GLU A 961 26.67 2.54 18.39
CA GLU A 961 26.39 1.28 17.71
C GLU A 961 27.38 0.16 18.12
N LEU A 962 28.67 0.49 18.20
CA LEU A 962 29.71 -0.43 18.70
C LEU A 962 29.46 -0.81 20.16
N TYR A 963 29.07 0.14 21.01
CA TYR A 963 28.71 -0.10 22.40
C TYR A 963 27.50 -1.05 22.52
N GLY A 964 26.45 -0.84 21.73
CA GLY A 964 25.25 -1.68 21.76
C GLY A 964 25.57 -3.16 21.49
N GLU A 965 26.38 -3.43 20.47
CA GLU A 965 26.74 -4.79 20.06
C GLU A 965 27.78 -5.46 20.97
N LEU A 966 28.78 -4.70 21.43
CA LEU A 966 29.95 -5.27 22.12
C LEU A 966 29.83 -5.25 23.64
N VAL A 967 29.08 -4.30 24.21
CA VAL A 967 29.01 -4.04 25.64
C VAL A 967 27.60 -4.28 26.17
N GLU A 968 26.60 -3.56 25.66
CA GLU A 968 25.22 -3.64 26.17
C GLU A 968 24.69 -5.07 26.11
N ALA A 969 24.76 -5.71 24.93
CA ALA A 969 24.25 -7.06 24.70
C ALA A 969 24.86 -8.14 25.61
N ARG A 970 26.05 -7.89 26.18
CA ARG A 970 26.81 -8.84 27.02
C ARG A 970 26.73 -8.53 28.52
N THR A 971 26.12 -7.42 28.90
CA THR A 971 26.01 -6.99 30.31
C THR A 971 25.09 -7.94 31.08
N VAL A 972 25.51 -8.41 32.26
CA VAL A 972 24.68 -9.29 33.11
C VAL A 972 24.24 -8.54 34.37
N GLU A 973 25.22 -8.11 35.18
CA GLU A 973 24.99 -7.36 36.40
C GLU A 973 24.46 -5.94 36.14
N PRO A 974 23.65 -5.37 37.03
CA PRO A 974 23.21 -3.98 36.92
C PRO A 974 24.40 -3.02 36.79
N THR A 975 24.46 -2.33 35.65
CA THR A 975 25.57 -1.44 35.30
C THR A 975 25.03 -0.15 34.69
N PHE A 976 25.46 0.98 35.23
CA PHE A 976 25.23 2.30 34.63
C PHE A 976 26.36 2.61 33.66
N TYR A 977 26.02 2.80 32.39
CA TYR A 977 26.92 3.31 31.38
C TYR A 977 26.71 4.82 31.26
N THR A 978 27.76 5.62 31.48
CA THR A 978 27.67 7.09 31.57
C THR A 978 28.37 7.79 30.40
N ASP A 979 28.10 9.07 30.25
CA ASP A 979 28.85 10.02 29.42
C ASP A 979 28.81 9.65 27.92
N PHE A 980 27.59 9.54 27.39
CA PHE A 980 27.33 9.25 25.98
C PHE A 980 27.82 10.38 25.04
N PRO A 981 28.09 10.08 23.76
CA PRO A 981 28.36 11.12 22.76
C PRO A 981 27.24 12.16 22.69
N ALA A 982 27.62 13.44 22.61
CA ALA A 982 26.64 14.53 22.52
C ALA A 982 25.84 14.50 21.20
N GLU A 983 26.43 13.93 20.14
CA GLU A 983 25.83 13.80 18.80
C GLU A 983 24.49 13.05 18.82
N THR A 984 24.36 12.04 19.67
CA THR A 984 23.18 11.16 19.77
C THR A 984 22.27 11.50 20.95
N SER A 985 22.59 12.57 21.70
CA SER A 985 21.89 12.95 22.92
C SER A 985 21.31 14.37 22.82
N PRO A 986 20.34 14.62 21.91
CA PRO A 986 19.93 15.97 21.54
C PRO A 986 19.27 16.77 22.67
N LEU A 987 18.69 16.10 23.68
CA LEU A 987 18.01 16.74 24.81
C LEU A 987 18.88 16.78 26.09
N ALA A 988 20.04 16.12 26.09
CA ALA A 988 20.94 16.06 27.24
C ALA A 988 21.95 17.22 27.24
N ALA A 989 22.24 17.78 28.42
CA ALA A 989 23.25 18.81 28.58
C ALA A 989 24.66 18.29 28.19
N PRO A 990 25.51 19.13 27.56
CA PRO A 990 26.91 18.79 27.33
C PRO A 990 27.63 18.44 28.65
N HIS A 991 28.60 17.53 28.58
CA HIS A 991 29.39 17.13 29.73
C HIS A 991 30.19 18.32 30.27
N ARG A 992 30.12 18.58 31.59
CA ARG A 992 30.72 19.78 32.22
C ARG A 992 32.23 19.92 32.06
N SER A 993 32.95 18.82 31.78
CA SER A 993 34.42 18.80 31.69
C SER A 993 35.02 18.08 30.49
N VAL A 994 34.22 17.35 29.69
CA VAL A 994 34.73 16.50 28.59
C VAL A 994 34.03 16.89 27.29
N PRO A 995 34.69 17.64 26.40
CA PRO A 995 34.09 18.05 25.13
C PRO A 995 33.65 16.87 24.26
N GLY A 996 32.50 17.00 23.61
CA GLY A 996 31.95 15.97 22.71
C GLY A 996 31.08 14.90 23.40
N LEU A 997 31.03 14.88 24.74
CA LEU A 997 30.13 14.01 25.51
C LEU A 997 28.97 14.81 26.11
N ALA A 998 27.94 14.10 26.57
CA ALA A 998 26.77 14.60 27.27
C ALA A 998 26.63 13.94 28.65
N GLU A 999 26.06 14.64 29.62
CA GLU A 999 25.74 14.07 30.95
C GLU A 999 24.49 13.20 30.88
N ARG A 1000 24.64 12.03 30.26
CA ARG A 1000 23.60 11.01 30.10
C ARG A 1000 24.11 9.68 30.67
N TRP A 1001 23.21 8.87 31.20
CA TRP A 1001 23.50 7.46 31.44
C TRP A 1001 22.33 6.57 31.00
N ASP A 1002 22.68 5.34 30.65
CA ASP A 1002 21.74 4.24 30.41
C ASP A 1002 22.02 3.13 31.43
N LEU A 1003 20.95 2.60 32.04
CA LEU A 1003 21.04 1.47 32.98
C LEU A 1003 20.78 0.18 32.23
N VAL A 1004 21.76 -0.72 32.21
CA VAL A 1004 21.63 -2.03 31.56
C VAL A 1004 21.63 -3.12 32.62
N ILE A 1005 20.63 -3.99 32.54
CA ILE A 1005 20.53 -5.20 33.38
C ILE A 1005 20.22 -6.38 32.47
N ASN A 1006 21.02 -7.44 32.56
CA ASN A 1006 20.79 -8.68 31.81
C ASN A 1006 20.67 -8.46 30.28
N GLY A 1007 21.49 -7.55 29.75
CA GLY A 1007 21.57 -7.21 28.33
C GLY A 1007 20.35 -6.49 27.78
N MET A 1008 19.59 -5.84 28.66
CA MET A 1008 18.43 -5.01 28.36
C MET A 1008 18.61 -3.63 29.01
N GLU A 1009 18.47 -2.58 28.24
CA GLU A 1009 18.36 -1.20 28.72
C GLU A 1009 17.05 -1.03 29.51
N MET A 1010 17.16 -0.72 30.80
CA MET A 1010 16.01 -0.50 31.69
C MET A 1010 15.45 0.92 31.57
N GLY A 1011 16.31 1.88 31.27
CA GLY A 1011 15.98 3.29 31.17
C GLY A 1011 17.23 4.16 31.11
N CYS A 1012 17.02 5.44 30.83
CA CYS A 1012 18.04 6.45 30.67
C CYS A 1012 17.74 7.70 31.51
N ALA A 1013 18.76 8.48 31.81
CA ALA A 1013 18.57 9.78 32.46
C ALA A 1013 19.68 10.75 32.06
N TYR A 1014 19.39 12.03 32.16
CA TYR A 1014 20.36 13.08 31.82
C TYR A 1014 20.23 14.30 32.72
N SER A 1015 21.32 15.06 32.80
CA SER A 1015 21.24 16.47 33.16
C SER A 1015 20.59 17.18 31.98
N GLU A 1016 19.47 17.85 32.21
CA GLU A 1016 18.64 18.40 31.15
C GLU A 1016 19.29 19.60 30.45
N LEU A 1017 19.19 19.63 29.12
CA LEU A 1017 19.58 20.80 28.36
C LEU A 1017 18.60 21.95 28.62
N ALA A 1018 18.99 22.87 29.49
CA ALA A 1018 18.21 24.06 29.83
C ALA A 1018 18.53 25.29 28.96
N ASP A 1019 19.62 25.27 28.18
CA ASP A 1019 19.99 26.38 27.30
C ASP A 1019 19.09 26.38 26.04
N PRO A 1020 18.19 27.37 25.88
CA PRO A 1020 17.25 27.40 24.77
C PRO A 1020 17.91 27.61 23.40
N LEU A 1021 19.07 28.28 23.36
CA LEU A 1021 19.76 28.57 22.10
C LEU A 1021 20.39 27.29 21.55
N VAL A 1022 21.09 26.54 22.41
CA VAL A 1022 21.65 25.24 22.05
C VAL A 1022 20.53 24.23 21.75
N GLN A 1023 19.44 24.26 22.51
CA GLN A 1023 18.29 23.38 22.26
C GLN A 1023 17.67 23.65 20.88
N ARG A 1024 17.54 24.92 20.49
CA ARG A 1024 17.06 25.32 19.16
C ARG A 1024 17.97 24.81 18.05
N GLU A 1025 19.28 24.96 18.19
CA GLU A 1025 20.26 24.43 17.23
C GLU A 1025 20.06 22.92 17.01
N ARG A 1026 19.95 22.15 18.10
CA ARG A 1026 19.76 20.69 18.04
C ARG A 1026 18.42 20.26 17.45
N LEU A 1027 17.32 20.92 17.81
CA LEU A 1027 16.02 20.62 17.21
C LEU A 1027 15.97 21.00 15.73
N THR A 1028 16.67 22.07 15.33
CA THR A 1028 16.81 22.45 13.92
C THR A 1028 17.57 21.37 13.13
N GLU A 1029 18.67 20.85 13.69
CA GLU A 1029 19.42 19.75 13.08
C GLU A 1029 18.57 18.48 12.94
N GLN A 1030 17.78 18.12 13.96
CA GLN A 1030 16.85 16.99 13.90
C GLN A 1030 15.75 17.22 12.85
N SER A 1031 15.17 18.41 12.77
CA SER A 1031 14.16 18.74 11.78
C SER A 1031 14.71 18.70 10.35
N LEU A 1032 15.98 19.06 10.14
CA LEU A 1032 16.66 18.88 8.85
C LEU A 1032 16.86 17.40 8.50
N LYS A 1033 17.17 16.54 9.48
CA LYS A 1033 17.20 15.09 9.29
C LYS A 1033 15.82 14.56 8.91
N ALA A 1034 14.76 15.03 9.56
CA ALA A 1034 13.38 14.68 9.20
C ALA A 1034 13.03 15.08 7.76
N ALA A 1035 13.40 16.29 7.35
CA ALA A 1035 13.23 16.77 5.98
C ALA A 1035 14.03 15.96 4.94
N SER A 1036 15.14 15.33 5.36
CA SER A 1036 15.96 14.45 4.52
C SER A 1036 15.45 13.00 4.44
N GLY A 1037 14.37 12.67 5.14
CA GLY A 1037 13.68 11.37 5.07
C GLY A 1037 13.78 10.51 6.32
N ASP A 1038 14.34 11.01 7.42
CA ASP A 1038 14.33 10.33 8.72
C ASP A 1038 12.94 10.46 9.38
N LEU A 1039 12.22 9.35 9.50
CA LEU A 1039 10.86 9.34 10.06
C LEU A 1039 10.82 9.37 11.59
N GLU A 1040 11.97 9.20 12.25
CA GLU A 1040 12.10 9.14 13.72
C GLU A 1040 12.66 10.43 14.31
N ALA A 1041 13.25 11.30 13.47
CA ALA A 1041 13.80 12.58 13.89
C ALA A 1041 12.71 13.52 14.43
N MET A 1042 13.08 14.32 15.45
CA MET A 1042 12.19 15.25 16.14
C MET A 1042 11.84 16.46 15.27
N GLU A 1043 10.64 17.01 15.48
CA GLU A 1043 10.24 18.30 14.93
C GLU A 1043 10.61 19.46 15.87
N VAL A 1044 10.71 20.67 15.31
CA VAL A 1044 10.92 21.89 16.12
C VAL A 1044 9.61 22.25 16.81
N ASP A 1045 9.60 22.15 18.14
CA ASP A 1045 8.50 22.62 18.99
C ASP A 1045 8.82 24.04 19.49
N GLU A 1046 8.25 25.04 18.82
CA GLU A 1046 8.45 26.45 19.17
C GLU A 1046 7.86 26.83 20.53
N ASP A 1047 6.79 26.18 20.97
CA ASP A 1047 6.20 26.43 22.29
C ASP A 1047 7.09 25.86 23.41
N PHE A 1048 7.72 24.71 23.17
CA PHE A 1048 8.73 24.17 24.07
C PHE A 1048 9.96 25.08 24.17
N LEU A 1049 10.47 25.58 23.03
CA LEU A 1049 11.60 26.52 23.03
C LEU A 1049 11.25 27.81 23.76
N TYR A 1050 10.04 28.36 23.55
CA TYR A 1050 9.55 29.52 24.28
C TYR A 1050 9.50 29.28 25.80
N ALA A 1051 9.10 28.09 26.23
CA ALA A 1051 9.14 27.72 27.65
C ALA A 1051 10.58 27.71 28.19
N LEU A 1052 11.55 27.15 27.46
CA LEU A 1052 12.95 27.18 27.87
C LEU A 1052 13.52 28.61 27.91
N GLU A 1053 13.16 29.46 26.95
CA GLU A 1053 13.52 30.89 26.89
C GLU A 1053 12.97 31.68 28.08
N THR A 1054 11.88 31.22 28.69
CA THR A 1054 11.34 31.79 29.94
C THR A 1054 12.23 31.48 31.15
N GLY A 1055 13.02 30.41 31.08
CA GLY A 1055 14.02 30.04 32.07
C GLY A 1055 13.68 28.71 32.76
N MET A 1056 14.32 27.63 32.30
CA MET A 1056 14.28 26.34 32.98
C MET A 1056 15.43 26.24 34.01
N PRO A 1057 15.16 25.88 35.29
CA PRO A 1057 16.24 25.62 36.23
C PRO A 1057 17.07 24.39 35.78
N PRO A 1058 18.35 24.28 36.19
CA PRO A 1058 19.11 23.04 36.02
C PRO A 1058 18.28 21.88 36.57
N THR A 1059 18.10 20.82 35.80
CA THR A 1059 17.15 19.75 36.12
C THR A 1059 17.77 18.42 35.75
N GLY A 1060 17.49 17.38 36.53
CA GLY A 1060 17.76 16.00 36.14
C GLY A 1060 16.45 15.35 35.71
N GLY A 1061 16.44 14.71 34.54
CA GLY A 1061 15.29 13.93 34.07
C GLY A 1061 15.67 12.46 33.89
N LEU A 1062 14.67 11.59 34.07
CA LEU A 1062 14.77 10.13 34.03
C LEU A 1062 13.62 9.59 33.20
N GLY A 1063 13.91 8.65 32.30
CA GLY A 1063 12.95 7.76 31.66
C GLY A 1063 13.22 6.30 32.02
N LEU A 1064 12.21 5.58 32.50
CA LEU A 1064 12.30 4.18 32.91
C LEU A 1064 11.21 3.35 32.22
N GLY A 1065 11.62 2.29 31.52
CA GLY A 1065 10.73 1.33 30.89
C GLY A 1065 10.09 0.39 31.92
N VAL A 1066 8.87 0.70 32.38
CA VAL A 1066 8.17 -0.09 33.41
C VAL A 1066 7.91 -1.51 32.92
N ASP A 1067 7.55 -1.69 31.65
CA ASP A 1067 7.36 -3.03 31.06
C ASP A 1067 8.63 -3.87 31.10
N ARG A 1068 9.79 -3.29 30.76
CA ARG A 1068 11.09 -3.97 30.79
C ARG A 1068 11.49 -4.38 32.22
N LEU A 1069 11.24 -3.51 33.20
CA LEU A 1069 11.45 -3.84 34.62
C LEU A 1069 10.58 -5.03 35.06
N VAL A 1070 9.30 -5.04 34.71
CA VAL A 1070 8.39 -6.13 35.06
C VAL A 1070 8.77 -7.42 34.33
N MET A 1071 9.21 -7.34 33.06
CA MET A 1071 9.75 -8.48 32.31
C MET A 1071 10.96 -9.12 32.97
N LEU A 1072 11.90 -8.30 33.45
CA LEU A 1072 13.07 -8.76 34.18
C LEU A 1072 12.61 -9.55 35.42
N LEU A 1073 11.82 -8.93 36.28
CA LEU A 1073 11.36 -9.49 37.56
C LEU A 1073 10.47 -10.74 37.39
N ALA A 1074 9.58 -10.75 36.39
CA ALA A 1074 8.70 -11.88 36.10
C ALA A 1074 9.36 -12.97 35.22
N GLN A 1075 10.60 -12.76 34.77
CA GLN A 1075 11.34 -13.67 33.90
C GLN A 1075 10.59 -14.08 32.62
N THR A 1076 9.95 -13.12 31.97
CA THR A 1076 9.12 -13.37 30.77
C THR A 1076 9.30 -12.29 29.70
N GLN A 1077 8.72 -12.52 28.53
CA GLN A 1077 8.70 -11.56 27.43
C GLN A 1077 7.64 -10.47 27.66
N ILE A 1078 7.70 -9.36 26.92
CA ILE A 1078 6.79 -8.22 27.11
C ILE A 1078 5.31 -8.63 27.07
N ARG A 1079 4.98 -9.57 26.17
CA ARG A 1079 3.61 -10.08 26.01
C ARG A 1079 3.09 -10.81 27.25
N GLY A 1080 3.98 -11.39 28.06
CA GLY A 1080 3.62 -12.09 29.30
C GLY A 1080 3.25 -11.15 30.45
N VAL A 1081 3.73 -9.90 30.41
CA VAL A 1081 3.48 -8.88 31.45
C VAL A 1081 2.40 -7.87 31.08
N LEU A 1082 1.90 -7.92 29.84
CA LEU A 1082 0.76 -7.14 29.38
C LEU A 1082 -0.55 -7.90 29.61
N SER A 1083 -1.57 -7.17 30.05
CA SER A 1083 -2.92 -7.72 30.21
C SER A 1083 -3.51 -8.14 28.86
N PHE A 1084 -3.31 -7.32 27.82
CA PHE A 1084 -3.75 -7.57 26.45
C PHE A 1084 -2.70 -7.02 25.45
N PRO A 1085 -1.73 -7.83 25.03
CA PRO A 1085 -0.73 -7.39 24.06
C PRO A 1085 -1.35 -7.20 22.66
N PHE A 1086 -0.79 -6.31 21.85
CA PHE A 1086 -1.23 -6.13 20.47
C PHE A 1086 -0.91 -7.38 19.63
N VAL A 1087 -1.89 -7.89 18.88
CA VAL A 1087 -1.74 -9.04 17.99
C VAL A 1087 -2.14 -8.64 16.58
N LYS A 1088 -1.35 -9.07 15.59
CA LYS A 1088 -1.64 -8.83 14.18
C LYS A 1088 -3.02 -9.39 13.81
N PRO A 1089 -3.95 -8.60 13.23
CA PRO A 1089 -5.25 -9.12 12.80
C PRO A 1089 -5.11 -10.23 11.75
N GLU A 1090 -5.99 -11.24 11.81
CA GLU A 1090 -6.18 -12.16 10.68
C GLU A 1090 -6.88 -11.38 9.57
N ARG A 1091 -6.32 -11.37 8.36
CA ARG A 1091 -7.04 -10.86 7.18
C ARG A 1091 -8.09 -11.91 6.86
N SER A 1092 -9.34 -11.65 7.26
CA SER A 1092 -10.50 -12.46 6.91
C SER A 1092 -10.85 -12.35 5.45
#